data_AF-A0A2N2YP22-F1
#
_entry.id   AF-A0A2N2YP22-F1
#
_cell.length_a   1.000
_cell.length_b   1.000
_cell.length_c   1.000
_cell.angle_alpha   90.00
_cell.angle_beta   90.00
_cell.angle_gamma   90.00
#
_symmetry.space_group_name_H-M   'P 1'
#
loop_
_entity.id
_entity.type
_entity.pdbx_description
1 polymer ?
#
loop_
_entity_poly.entity_id
_entity_poly.type
_entity_poly.pdbx_seq_one_letter_code
_entity_poly.pdbx_strand_id
1 'polypeptide(L)'
;MITKINRIKDFGIFKNFTWDVSINPFKQRNLIYGWNYSGKTTLSKLFNNLEKKSKIHFPASEYNLEIVRNNETYTHEQLKDFPYYVKVFNSFYVKNIFSWDKEINEGFEPILFYLGDEAGDIQPKIDSLRNKWNPKIDSIKKKNESIISIFKDYAKDNGKFAKQATEIRRYLNDQIKSNEFNKSHFTSIVTEIKADLANYLLSSIKVVEVKQQAIATNDFLEQEESLVVTEALNIIGKRVKEVLEESAPKSISFPELDEDKELFIWVQSGLHLHKESERCKFCDSELNPERLKSLNQYYSEKLKEIQDAIQSIREAIATDISGLTIEFPHDSKIAKHLRDKYKQAIIDYNTLKDKYIKELKIFESDLKRKESNYFNSIIASTYHNTSVDTALQKLIAVIREHNLFVTKFDEKKKEATDLILRHFVAEYLTVENYLTKEKENNIASDLTSRCQKKIDENNIEIARLEGLLKNTVKGQEELSTYLKIFLNRDDIKIAIEKEKFVLKRGLHPATNLSEGEKTAIAFAYFLTELKSLKKENKLKDTIIFFDDPISSLDSNHIFQVRSLIQHFFNNKEDYLQLFISTHNFEFFSVLLDSKLFKNENKANINPEKCPYYLINRTTEDTSIIKNLPKALRSHKSEYAHIFSILKDYNESPAKETFEFKILLPNALRRFLELYTLFKYPKGFCEVDDRMNVVFSPEEGIFHNTKLYHWFSHQNQLEKVAQHDGKLILIDDAISEVMKYIEENDKLHWKGLTEII
;
A
#
# COMPACT_ATOMS: atom_id res chain seq x y z
N MET A 1 27.62 -13.68 3.09
CA MET A 1 29.06 -13.61 2.82
C MET A 1 29.69 -14.98 3.00
N ILE A 2 30.82 -15.27 2.34
CA ILE A 2 31.58 -16.50 2.52
C ILE A 2 32.37 -16.38 3.84
N THR A 3 32.29 -17.38 4.71
CA THR A 3 33.03 -17.42 5.99
C THR A 3 34.29 -18.26 5.90
N LYS A 4 34.29 -19.33 5.10
CA LYS A 4 35.39 -20.30 5.04
C LYS A 4 35.41 -21.02 3.70
N ILE A 5 36.61 -21.45 3.28
CA ILE A 5 36.78 -22.42 2.19
C ILE A 5 37.18 -23.74 2.84
N ASN A 6 36.24 -24.62 3.14
CA ASN A 6 36.51 -25.86 3.88
C ASN A 6 37.56 -26.74 3.19
N ARG A 7 37.44 -26.89 1.86
CA ARG A 7 38.34 -27.71 1.06
C ARG A 7 38.46 -27.19 -0.37
N ILE A 8 39.66 -27.29 -0.94
CA ILE A 8 39.93 -27.17 -2.38
C ILE A 8 40.76 -28.37 -2.80
N LYS A 9 40.35 -29.05 -3.87
CA LYS A 9 41.03 -30.21 -4.44
C LYS A 9 41.18 -30.04 -5.95
N ASP A 10 42.37 -30.34 -6.47
CA ASP A 10 42.73 -30.28 -7.89
C ASP A 10 42.41 -28.96 -8.60
N PHE A 11 42.45 -27.83 -7.88
CA PHE A 11 42.23 -26.49 -8.43
C PHE A 11 43.58 -25.80 -8.68
N GLY A 12 44.19 -26.10 -9.83
CA GLY A 12 45.53 -25.61 -10.17
C GLY A 12 46.58 -26.07 -9.15
N ILE A 13 47.25 -25.11 -8.49
CA ILE A 13 48.25 -25.39 -7.45
C ILE A 13 47.63 -25.63 -6.05
N PHE A 14 46.30 -25.59 -5.91
CA PHE A 14 45.61 -26.08 -4.72
C PHE A 14 45.19 -27.55 -4.94
N LYS A 15 46.13 -28.49 -4.80
CA LYS A 15 45.87 -29.92 -5.00
C LYS A 15 44.98 -30.56 -3.93
N ASN A 16 45.19 -30.21 -2.66
CA ASN A 16 44.37 -30.71 -1.54
C ASN A 16 44.50 -29.77 -0.34
N PHE A 17 43.99 -28.55 -0.47
CA PHE A 17 43.94 -27.59 0.63
C PHE A 17 42.74 -27.87 1.53
N THR A 18 42.99 -27.86 2.84
CA THR A 18 41.97 -27.95 3.89
C THR A 18 42.13 -26.79 4.85
N TRP A 19 41.03 -26.16 5.23
CA TRP A 19 41.07 -25.00 6.11
C TRP A 19 41.25 -25.39 7.57
N ASP A 20 42.45 -25.12 8.07
CA ASP A 20 42.86 -25.34 9.44
C ASP A 20 42.11 -24.46 10.44
N VAL A 21 41.87 -24.97 11.65
CA VAL A 21 41.13 -24.28 12.72
C VAL A 21 41.85 -22.99 13.17
N SER A 22 43.17 -22.93 13.04
CA SER A 22 43.95 -21.73 13.37
C SER A 22 43.74 -20.57 12.38
N ILE A 23 43.22 -20.81 11.17
CA ILE A 23 43.00 -19.77 10.16
C ILE A 23 41.71 -19.02 10.47
N ASN A 24 41.81 -17.69 10.63
CA ASN A 24 40.65 -16.84 10.94
C ASN A 24 39.61 -16.92 9.83
N PRO A 25 38.30 -17.00 10.13
CA PRO A 25 37.26 -16.94 9.11
C PRO A 25 37.27 -15.64 8.32
N PHE A 26 36.88 -15.71 7.05
CA PHE A 26 36.65 -14.52 6.23
C PHE A 26 35.60 -13.61 6.86
N LYS A 27 35.84 -12.30 6.73
CA LYS A 27 34.94 -11.23 7.18
C LYS A 27 34.50 -10.39 5.97
N GLN A 28 33.86 -9.26 6.23
CA GLN A 28 33.41 -8.36 5.16
C GLN A 28 34.57 -7.78 4.34
N ARG A 29 35.74 -7.53 4.94
CA ARG A 29 36.94 -7.02 4.26
C ARG A 29 38.12 -7.95 4.53
N ASN A 30 38.75 -8.45 3.47
CA ASN A 30 39.83 -9.44 3.55
C ASN A 30 40.99 -8.98 2.66
N LEU A 31 42.20 -8.98 3.21
CA LEU A 31 43.41 -8.61 2.48
C LEU A 31 44.38 -9.80 2.46
N ILE A 32 44.87 -10.13 1.27
CA ILE A 32 45.63 -11.34 0.99
C ILE A 32 46.97 -10.96 0.39
N TYR A 33 48.05 -11.29 1.06
CA TYR A 33 49.41 -11.13 0.55
C TYR A 33 49.98 -12.48 0.09
N GLY A 34 50.94 -12.46 -0.82
CA GLY A 34 51.71 -13.63 -1.19
C GLY A 34 52.61 -13.35 -2.38
N TRP A 35 53.72 -14.07 -2.48
CA TRP A 35 54.68 -13.93 -3.57
C TRP A 35 54.08 -14.26 -4.94
N ASN A 36 54.80 -13.90 -6.01
CA ASN A 36 54.46 -14.38 -7.34
C ASN A 36 54.42 -15.91 -7.34
N TYR A 37 53.50 -16.48 -8.12
CA TYR A 37 53.25 -17.92 -8.20
C TYR A 37 52.74 -18.60 -6.92
N SER A 38 52.38 -17.84 -5.87
CA SER A 38 51.95 -18.43 -4.60
C SER A 38 50.54 -19.03 -4.62
N GLY A 39 49.67 -18.61 -5.55
CA GLY A 39 48.30 -19.14 -5.71
C GLY A 39 47.18 -18.11 -5.60
N LYS A 40 47.50 -16.82 -5.41
CA LYS A 40 46.50 -15.73 -5.37
C LYS A 40 45.60 -15.70 -6.61
N THR A 41 46.20 -15.71 -7.80
CA THR A 41 45.44 -15.74 -9.07
C THR A 41 44.70 -17.06 -9.29
N THR A 42 45.21 -18.16 -8.74
CA THR A 42 44.47 -19.43 -8.75
C THR A 42 43.23 -19.32 -7.86
N LEU A 43 43.33 -18.66 -6.70
CA LEU A 43 42.18 -18.39 -5.84
C LEU A 43 41.18 -17.43 -6.51
N SER A 44 41.63 -16.37 -7.19
CA SER A 44 40.72 -15.44 -7.91
C SER A 44 39.90 -16.16 -8.99
N LYS A 45 40.50 -17.12 -9.70
CA LYS A 45 39.80 -17.99 -10.66
C LYS A 45 38.70 -18.86 -10.04
N LEU A 46 38.82 -19.25 -8.76
CA LEU A 46 37.73 -19.92 -8.05
C LEU A 46 36.53 -18.98 -7.91
N PHE A 47 36.76 -17.71 -7.57
CA PHE A 47 35.70 -16.70 -7.53
C PHE A 47 35.12 -16.41 -8.93
N ASN A 48 35.90 -16.52 -10.01
CA ASN A 48 35.34 -16.41 -11.37
C ASN A 48 34.36 -17.55 -11.69
N ASN A 49 34.60 -18.78 -11.21
CA ASN A 49 33.62 -19.86 -11.34
C ASN A 49 32.30 -19.54 -10.62
N LEU A 50 32.36 -18.84 -9.48
CA LEU A 50 31.18 -18.34 -8.76
C LEU A 50 30.48 -17.22 -9.55
N GLU A 51 31.23 -16.26 -10.08
CA GLU A 51 30.71 -15.16 -10.91
C GLU A 51 29.96 -15.68 -12.15
N LYS A 52 30.56 -16.65 -12.87
CA LYS A 52 29.95 -17.25 -14.06
C LYS A 52 28.99 -18.38 -13.76
N LYS A 53 28.79 -18.71 -12.47
CA LYS A 53 27.95 -19.83 -12.01
C LYS A 53 28.23 -21.15 -12.75
N SER A 54 29.49 -21.36 -13.13
CA SER A 54 29.93 -22.48 -13.98
C SER A 54 31.44 -22.73 -13.80
N LYS A 55 31.88 -23.97 -14.02
CA LYS A 55 33.29 -24.37 -13.90
C LYS A 55 34.10 -23.97 -15.15
N ILE A 56 34.31 -22.66 -15.36
CA ILE A 56 35.12 -22.14 -16.47
C ILE A 56 36.62 -22.37 -16.28
N HIS A 57 37.06 -22.51 -15.03
CA HIS A 57 38.45 -22.81 -14.67
C HIS A 57 38.53 -24.12 -13.89
N PHE A 58 39.51 -24.95 -14.25
CA PHE A 58 39.80 -26.26 -13.65
C PHE A 58 38.54 -27.16 -13.49
N PRO A 59 37.96 -27.66 -14.60
CA PRO A 59 36.69 -28.39 -14.57
C PRO A 59 36.66 -29.62 -13.64
N ALA A 60 37.79 -30.32 -13.53
CA ALA A 60 37.95 -31.50 -12.67
C ALA A 60 38.11 -31.18 -11.18
N SER A 61 38.16 -29.91 -10.80
CA SER A 61 38.38 -29.50 -9.40
C SER A 61 37.15 -29.69 -8.52
N GLU A 62 37.38 -29.89 -7.23
CA GLU A 62 36.34 -29.95 -6.20
C GLU A 62 36.62 -28.88 -5.14
N TYR A 63 35.60 -28.14 -4.72
CA TYR A 63 35.72 -27.22 -3.60
C TYR A 63 34.43 -27.12 -2.81
N ASN A 64 34.58 -26.68 -1.55
CA ASN A 64 33.52 -26.55 -0.57
C ASN A 64 33.69 -25.21 0.17
N LEU A 65 32.63 -24.40 0.16
CA LEU A 65 32.56 -23.06 0.72
C LEU A 65 31.48 -23.02 1.80
N GLU A 66 31.74 -22.32 2.89
CA GLU A 66 30.77 -22.06 3.95
C GLU A 66 30.28 -20.62 3.85
N ILE A 67 28.97 -20.40 4.03
CA ILE A 67 28.37 -19.06 4.01
C ILE A 67 27.54 -18.77 5.28
N VAL A 68 27.42 -17.48 5.64
CA VAL A 68 26.70 -17.03 6.86
C VAL A 68 25.20 -17.34 6.85
N ARG A 69 24.56 -17.38 5.68
CA ARG A 69 23.12 -17.64 5.59
C ARG A 69 22.90 -19.12 5.95
N ASN A 70 22.49 -19.38 7.19
CA ASN A 70 22.19 -20.70 7.78
C ASN A 70 23.38 -21.65 8.05
N ASN A 71 24.64 -21.18 8.05
CA ASN A 71 25.84 -22.07 8.06
C ASN A 71 25.79 -23.12 6.95
N GLU A 72 25.17 -22.78 5.81
CA GLU A 72 25.05 -23.68 4.68
C GLU A 72 26.39 -23.85 3.98
N THR A 73 26.60 -25.07 3.52
CA THR A 73 27.80 -25.47 2.81
C THR A 73 27.50 -25.60 1.33
N TYR A 74 28.19 -24.83 0.50
CA TYR A 74 28.06 -24.81 -0.95
C TYR A 74 29.23 -25.54 -1.60
N THR A 75 28.90 -26.49 -2.45
CA THR A 75 29.90 -27.26 -3.21
C THR A 75 30.03 -26.77 -4.64
N HIS A 76 31.09 -27.23 -5.31
CA HIS A 76 31.33 -26.99 -6.72
C HIS A 76 30.22 -27.50 -7.67
N GLU A 77 29.27 -28.31 -7.21
CA GLU A 77 28.10 -28.78 -7.98
C GLU A 77 26.94 -27.76 -7.92
N GLN A 78 26.87 -26.95 -6.88
CA GLN A 78 25.77 -26.01 -6.59
C GLN A 78 26.05 -24.58 -7.07
N LEU A 79 26.88 -24.42 -8.12
CA LEU A 79 27.29 -23.09 -8.60
C LEU A 79 26.13 -22.26 -9.15
N LYS A 80 25.15 -22.91 -9.79
CA LYS A 80 23.95 -22.23 -10.31
C LYS A 80 23.11 -21.62 -9.19
N ASP A 81 23.02 -22.35 -8.08
CA ASP A 81 22.21 -22.00 -6.90
C ASP A 81 22.98 -21.13 -5.90
N PHE A 82 24.21 -20.72 -6.21
CA PHE A 82 24.97 -19.84 -5.34
C PHE A 82 24.21 -18.51 -5.12
N PRO A 83 23.96 -18.10 -3.85
CA PRO A 83 22.93 -17.12 -3.51
C PRO A 83 23.39 -15.67 -3.63
N TYR A 84 24.69 -15.44 -3.85
CA TYR A 84 25.27 -14.10 -3.93
C TYR A 84 25.76 -13.78 -5.34
N TYR A 85 25.76 -12.50 -5.68
CA TYR A 85 26.46 -12.02 -6.88
C TYR A 85 27.97 -12.01 -6.60
N VAL A 86 28.79 -12.30 -7.61
CA VAL A 86 30.25 -12.24 -7.49
C VAL A 86 30.81 -11.45 -8.67
N LYS A 87 31.77 -10.57 -8.39
CA LYS A 87 32.50 -9.79 -9.40
C LYS A 87 33.99 -9.89 -9.14
N VAL A 88 34.74 -10.33 -10.15
CA VAL A 88 36.19 -10.55 -10.02
C VAL A 88 36.97 -9.68 -10.99
N PHE A 89 37.85 -8.83 -10.46
CA PHE A 89 38.84 -8.11 -11.23
C PHE A 89 40.17 -8.88 -11.20
N ASN A 90 40.54 -9.49 -12.33
CA ASN A 90 41.82 -10.18 -12.52
C ASN A 90 42.25 -10.13 -13.99
N SER A 91 43.36 -10.78 -14.33
CA SER A 91 43.84 -10.83 -15.72
C SER A 91 42.84 -11.46 -16.71
N PHE A 92 41.95 -12.35 -16.28
CA PHE A 92 40.88 -12.88 -17.13
C PHE A 92 39.83 -11.80 -17.44
N TYR A 93 39.46 -10.99 -16.45
CA TYR A 93 38.57 -9.84 -16.65
C TYR A 93 39.16 -8.82 -17.62
N VAL A 94 40.43 -8.43 -17.44
CA VAL A 94 41.13 -7.51 -18.35
C VAL A 94 41.15 -8.07 -19.78
N LYS A 95 41.50 -9.34 -19.96
CA LYS A 95 41.51 -9.98 -21.29
C LYS A 95 40.13 -10.03 -21.95
N ASN A 96 39.06 -10.28 -21.19
CA ASN A 96 37.71 -10.31 -21.74
C ASN A 96 37.26 -8.94 -22.26
N ILE A 97 37.61 -7.88 -21.52
CA ILE A 97 37.37 -6.48 -21.91
C ILE A 97 38.03 -6.16 -23.25
N PHE A 98 39.25 -6.65 -23.49
CA PHE A 98 39.99 -6.42 -24.74
C PHE A 98 39.97 -7.63 -25.68
N SER A 99 39.00 -8.54 -25.57
CA SER A 99 38.96 -9.77 -26.39
C SER A 99 38.77 -9.52 -27.90
N TRP A 100 38.46 -8.27 -28.28
CA TRP A 100 38.37 -7.78 -29.65
C TRP A 100 39.67 -7.15 -30.17
N ASP A 101 40.71 -7.05 -29.33
CA ASP A 101 42.09 -6.63 -29.68
C ASP A 101 42.84 -7.80 -30.33
N LYS A 102 42.25 -8.41 -31.36
CA LYS A 102 42.97 -9.30 -32.27
C LYS A 102 43.50 -8.44 -33.42
N GLU A 103 44.79 -8.57 -33.74
CA GLU A 103 45.34 -8.09 -35.00
C GLU A 103 44.52 -8.66 -36.16
N ILE A 104 43.61 -7.85 -36.69
CA ILE A 104 42.92 -8.13 -37.94
C ILE A 104 43.56 -7.21 -38.98
N ASN A 105 44.23 -7.84 -39.94
CA ASN A 105 44.70 -7.19 -41.16
C ASN A 105 43.50 -6.50 -41.84
N GLU A 106 43.68 -5.23 -42.20
CA GLU A 106 42.72 -4.33 -42.87
C GLU A 106 41.70 -3.61 -41.94
N GLY A 107 42.13 -2.46 -41.40
CA GLY A 107 41.24 -1.42 -40.85
C GLY A 107 41.06 -1.50 -39.32
N PHE A 108 41.76 -0.62 -38.60
CA PHE A 108 41.74 -0.55 -37.14
C PHE A 108 40.43 0.04 -36.62
N GLU A 109 39.53 -0.81 -36.12
CA GLU A 109 38.34 -0.34 -35.38
C GLU A 109 38.68 0.02 -33.92
N PRO A 110 38.06 1.07 -33.35
CA PRO A 110 38.21 1.44 -31.95
C PRO A 110 37.76 0.33 -31.00
N ILE A 111 38.25 0.34 -29.75
CA ILE A 111 37.79 -0.59 -28.71
C ILE A 111 36.32 -0.27 -28.36
N LEU A 112 35.41 -1.21 -28.66
CA LEU A 112 33.94 -1.06 -28.67
C LEU A 112 33.29 -1.54 -27.36
N PHE A 113 33.12 -0.70 -26.33
CA PHE A 113 32.40 -1.14 -25.11
C PHE A 113 30.88 -0.91 -25.21
N TYR A 114 30.09 -1.98 -25.04
CA TYR A 114 28.64 -1.93 -24.88
C TYR A 114 28.27 -1.85 -23.39
N LEU A 115 27.47 -0.86 -22.99
CA LEU A 115 26.63 -0.96 -21.80
C LEU A 115 25.33 -1.67 -22.22
N GLY A 116 25.37 -3.00 -22.29
CA GLY A 116 24.23 -3.84 -22.68
C GLY A 116 24.06 -3.98 -24.20
N ASP A 117 23.66 -5.18 -24.63
CA ASP A 117 23.54 -5.62 -26.04
C ASP A 117 22.52 -4.83 -26.90
N GLU A 118 21.83 -3.80 -26.38
CA GLU A 118 20.67 -3.17 -27.03
C GLU A 118 20.89 -1.73 -27.51
N ALA A 119 22.03 -1.07 -27.20
CA ALA A 119 22.13 0.39 -27.33
C ALA A 119 22.03 0.95 -28.75
N GLY A 120 22.50 0.21 -29.77
CA GLY A 120 22.63 0.69 -31.16
C GLY A 120 21.34 0.82 -31.97
N ASP A 121 20.19 0.37 -31.44
CA ASP A 121 18.89 0.36 -32.13
C ASP A 121 17.80 1.11 -31.33
N ILE A 122 18.21 1.86 -30.30
CA ILE A 122 17.29 2.53 -29.36
C ILE A 122 16.67 3.78 -30.00
N GLN A 123 17.49 4.70 -30.54
CA GLN A 123 17.00 5.96 -31.10
C GLN A 123 16.07 5.77 -32.32
N PRO A 124 16.41 4.91 -33.32
CA PRO A 124 15.51 4.63 -34.44
C PRO A 124 14.17 4.01 -33.99
N LYS A 125 14.19 3.19 -32.93
CA LYS A 125 12.98 2.56 -32.37
C LYS A 125 12.10 3.57 -31.65
N ILE A 126 12.68 4.49 -30.88
CA ILE A 126 11.95 5.63 -30.28
C ILE A 126 11.27 6.45 -31.38
N ASP A 127 12.02 6.82 -32.41
CA ASP A 127 11.48 7.64 -33.51
C ASP A 127 10.38 6.90 -34.29
N SER A 128 10.53 5.60 -34.51
CA SER A 128 9.49 4.76 -35.12
C SER A 128 8.21 4.74 -34.27
N LEU A 129 8.30 4.52 -32.96
CA LEU A 129 7.13 4.48 -32.08
C LEU A 129 6.47 5.86 -31.95
N ARG A 130 7.25 6.90 -31.66
CA ARG A 130 6.78 8.26 -31.38
C ARG A 130 6.30 8.99 -32.62
N ASN A 131 7.05 8.95 -33.71
CA ASN A 131 6.82 9.80 -34.88
C ASN A 131 6.08 9.07 -36.01
N LYS A 132 6.13 7.73 -36.06
CA LYS A 132 5.47 6.93 -37.12
C LYS A 132 4.23 6.18 -36.66
N TRP A 133 4.29 5.44 -35.54
CA TRP A 133 3.18 4.59 -35.11
C TRP A 133 2.12 5.34 -34.30
N ASN A 134 2.51 6.08 -33.26
CA ASN A 134 1.55 6.81 -32.42
C ASN A 134 0.66 7.78 -33.22
N PRO A 135 1.17 8.59 -34.17
CA PRO A 135 0.32 9.49 -34.96
C PRO A 135 -0.68 8.74 -35.86
N LYS A 136 -0.30 7.58 -36.40
CA LYS A 136 -1.20 6.73 -37.20
C LYS A 136 -2.32 6.15 -36.34
N ILE A 137 -1.99 5.67 -35.15
CA ILE A 137 -2.96 5.13 -34.18
C ILE A 137 -3.90 6.24 -33.70
N ASP A 138 -3.38 7.44 -33.41
CA ASP A 138 -4.16 8.60 -33.00
C ASP A 138 -5.12 9.09 -34.12
N SER A 139 -4.70 9.01 -35.38
CA SER A 139 -5.59 9.30 -36.51
C SER A 139 -6.78 8.33 -36.59
N ILE A 140 -6.54 7.03 -36.38
CA ILE A 140 -7.61 6.02 -36.32
C ILE A 140 -8.53 6.29 -35.13
N LYS A 141 -7.97 6.63 -33.98
CA LYS A 141 -8.71 6.99 -32.77
C LYS A 141 -9.65 8.17 -33.01
N LYS A 142 -9.14 9.29 -33.54
CA LYS A 142 -9.93 10.51 -33.84
C LYS A 142 -11.08 10.26 -34.82
N LYS A 143 -10.88 9.38 -35.82
CA LYS A 143 -11.96 8.98 -36.73
C LYS A 143 -13.09 8.22 -36.04
N ASN A 144 -12.77 7.41 -35.03
CA ASN A 144 -13.78 6.68 -34.25
C ASN A 144 -14.45 7.56 -33.19
N GLU A 145 -13.74 8.55 -32.65
CA GLU A 145 -14.31 9.52 -31.69
C GLU A 145 -15.47 10.33 -32.26
N SER A 146 -15.48 10.61 -33.57
CA SER A 146 -16.60 11.30 -34.22
C SER A 146 -17.88 10.45 -34.23
N ILE A 147 -17.76 9.15 -34.50
CA ILE A 147 -18.87 8.18 -34.46
C ILE A 147 -19.45 8.12 -33.04
N ILE A 148 -18.57 8.04 -32.04
CA ILE A 148 -18.96 8.03 -30.62
C ILE A 148 -19.67 9.34 -30.24
N SER A 149 -19.17 10.49 -30.70
CA SER A 149 -19.77 11.80 -30.45
C SER A 149 -21.18 11.92 -31.04
N ILE A 150 -21.38 11.42 -32.26
CA ILE A 150 -22.69 11.37 -32.92
C ILE A 150 -23.65 10.47 -32.14
N PHE A 151 -23.20 9.30 -31.70
CA PHE A 151 -24.06 8.38 -30.95
C PHE A 151 -24.43 8.91 -29.55
N LYS A 152 -23.52 9.63 -28.89
CA LYS A 152 -23.80 10.31 -27.62
C LYS A 152 -24.96 11.30 -27.72
N ASP A 153 -25.27 11.83 -28.91
CA ASP A 153 -26.37 12.75 -29.12
C ASP A 153 -27.75 12.14 -28.82
N TYR A 154 -27.91 10.81 -28.84
CA TYR A 154 -29.17 10.17 -28.45
C TYR A 154 -29.50 10.37 -26.96
N ALA A 155 -28.49 10.28 -26.09
CA ALA A 155 -28.66 10.27 -24.63
C ALA A 155 -28.48 11.63 -23.95
N LYS A 156 -28.12 12.69 -24.69
CA LYS A 156 -28.03 14.07 -24.15
C LYS A 156 -29.40 14.59 -23.69
N ASP A 157 -29.40 15.55 -22.76
CA ASP A 157 -30.64 16.10 -22.19
C ASP A 157 -31.53 16.81 -23.22
N ASN A 158 -30.94 17.43 -24.24
CA ASN A 158 -31.63 17.96 -25.43
C ASN A 158 -31.35 17.12 -26.70
N GLY A 159 -31.01 15.85 -26.49
CA GLY A 159 -30.65 14.90 -27.51
C GLY A 159 -31.85 14.34 -28.27
N LYS A 160 -31.58 13.39 -29.17
CA LYS A 160 -32.61 12.79 -30.01
C LYS A 160 -33.75 12.11 -29.23
N PHE A 161 -33.45 11.36 -28.17
CA PHE A 161 -34.49 10.71 -27.36
C PHE A 161 -35.37 11.70 -26.58
N ALA A 162 -34.81 12.81 -26.11
CA ALA A 162 -35.58 13.84 -25.43
C ALA A 162 -36.57 14.55 -26.38
N LYS A 163 -36.12 14.83 -27.61
CA LYS A 163 -36.96 15.39 -28.67
C LYS A 163 -38.08 14.42 -29.05
N GLN A 164 -37.75 13.14 -29.29
CA GLN A 164 -38.74 12.14 -29.66
C GLN A 164 -39.78 11.90 -28.55
N ALA A 165 -39.34 11.85 -27.28
CA ALA A 165 -40.28 11.76 -26.17
C ALA A 165 -41.30 12.91 -26.16
N THR A 166 -40.86 14.11 -26.53
CA THR A 166 -41.72 15.29 -26.65
C THR A 166 -42.71 15.19 -27.82
N GLU A 167 -42.27 14.70 -28.97
CA GLU A 167 -43.15 14.48 -30.12
C GLU A 167 -44.23 13.44 -29.83
N ILE A 168 -43.88 12.35 -29.15
CA ILE A 168 -44.82 11.30 -28.75
C ILE A 168 -45.86 11.85 -27.76
N ARG A 169 -45.46 12.63 -26.75
CA ARG A 169 -46.41 13.29 -25.83
C ARG A 169 -47.40 14.18 -26.57
N ARG A 170 -46.90 15.00 -27.51
CA ARG A 170 -47.74 15.85 -28.36
C ARG A 170 -48.71 15.03 -29.22
N TYR A 171 -48.28 13.88 -29.74
CA TYR A 171 -49.14 12.97 -30.50
C TYR A 171 -50.27 12.38 -29.63
N LEU A 172 -50.01 12.17 -28.34
CA LEU A 172 -50.96 11.71 -27.32
C LEU A 172 -51.73 12.87 -26.66
N ASN A 173 -51.85 14.02 -27.34
CA ASN A 173 -52.58 15.21 -26.88
C ASN A 173 -52.15 15.72 -25.50
N ASP A 174 -50.87 15.55 -25.15
CA ASP A 174 -50.27 15.93 -23.87
C ASP A 174 -51.01 15.38 -22.64
N GLN A 175 -51.74 14.27 -22.80
CA GLN A 175 -52.39 13.54 -21.71
C GLN A 175 -51.37 12.88 -20.77
N ILE A 176 -50.14 12.68 -21.25
CA ILE A 176 -49.00 12.20 -20.47
C ILE A 176 -48.09 13.39 -20.20
N LYS A 177 -47.79 13.66 -18.93
CA LYS A 177 -46.96 14.80 -18.54
C LYS A 177 -45.48 14.54 -18.78
N SER A 178 -44.69 15.61 -18.81
CA SER A 178 -43.22 15.53 -19.02
C SER A 178 -42.50 14.71 -17.93
N ASN A 179 -43.00 14.71 -16.69
CA ASN A 179 -42.44 13.88 -15.62
C ASN A 179 -42.79 12.39 -15.79
N GLU A 180 -43.89 12.05 -16.46
CA GLU A 180 -44.36 10.68 -16.68
C GLU A 180 -43.71 10.03 -17.91
N PHE A 181 -43.37 10.83 -18.93
CA PHE A 181 -42.62 10.34 -20.09
C PHE A 181 -41.59 11.35 -20.57
N ASN A 182 -40.31 11.06 -20.37
CA ASN A 182 -39.17 11.90 -20.75
C ASN A 182 -38.04 11.04 -21.32
N LYS A 183 -36.85 11.66 -21.50
CA LYS A 183 -35.65 10.98 -21.99
C LYS A 183 -35.33 9.69 -21.22
N SER A 184 -35.43 9.70 -19.89
CA SER A 184 -35.09 8.54 -19.06
C SER A 184 -36.07 7.39 -19.29
N HIS A 185 -37.37 7.69 -19.34
CA HIS A 185 -38.41 6.70 -19.66
C HIS A 185 -38.23 6.15 -21.08
N PHE A 186 -37.97 7.03 -22.06
CA PHE A 186 -37.67 6.61 -23.44
C PHE A 186 -36.47 5.65 -23.48
N THR A 187 -35.37 6.01 -22.80
CA THR A 187 -34.15 5.19 -22.74
C THR A 187 -34.40 3.83 -22.05
N SER A 188 -35.24 3.80 -21.02
CA SER A 188 -35.66 2.57 -20.35
C SER A 188 -36.42 1.65 -21.32
N ILE A 189 -37.39 2.20 -22.06
CA ILE A 189 -38.13 1.43 -23.07
C ILE A 189 -37.20 0.93 -24.17
N VAL A 190 -36.27 1.76 -24.68
CA VAL A 190 -35.26 1.32 -25.66
C VAL A 190 -34.50 0.09 -25.14
N THR A 191 -34.09 0.10 -23.88
CA THR A 191 -33.34 -1.02 -23.27
C THR A 191 -34.18 -2.29 -23.18
N GLU A 192 -35.48 -2.16 -22.87
CA GLU A 192 -36.43 -3.27 -22.79
C GLU A 192 -36.70 -3.90 -24.17
N ILE A 193 -36.94 -3.07 -25.19
CA ILE A 193 -37.49 -3.55 -26.46
C ILE A 193 -36.46 -3.79 -27.57
N LYS A 194 -35.23 -3.26 -27.43
CA LYS A 194 -34.23 -3.27 -28.51
C LYS A 194 -33.83 -4.66 -29.02
N ALA A 195 -34.06 -5.72 -28.24
CA ALA A 195 -33.79 -7.10 -28.64
C ALA A 195 -34.77 -7.61 -29.70
N ASP A 196 -36.01 -7.10 -29.71
CA ASP A 196 -37.07 -7.55 -30.60
C ASP A 196 -38.06 -6.42 -30.92
N LEU A 197 -37.63 -5.48 -31.78
CA LEU A 197 -38.45 -4.33 -32.15
C LEU A 197 -39.75 -4.74 -32.86
N ALA A 198 -39.74 -5.84 -33.62
CA ALA A 198 -40.86 -6.27 -34.44
C ALA A 198 -42.08 -6.64 -33.59
N ASN A 199 -41.89 -7.25 -32.43
CA ASN A 199 -42.98 -7.63 -31.52
C ASN A 199 -43.75 -6.44 -30.94
N TYR A 200 -43.16 -5.24 -30.93
CA TYR A 200 -43.80 -4.04 -30.38
C TYR A 200 -44.40 -3.15 -31.48
N LEU A 201 -44.24 -3.50 -32.76
CA LEU A 201 -44.87 -2.78 -33.86
C LEU A 201 -46.33 -3.20 -34.02
N LEU A 202 -47.23 -2.26 -33.78
CA LEU A 202 -48.67 -2.43 -33.97
C LEU A 202 -49.07 -2.13 -35.42
N SER A 203 -50.16 -2.75 -35.87
CA SER A 203 -50.79 -2.36 -37.13
C SER A 203 -51.44 -0.98 -37.02
N SER A 204 -51.58 -0.26 -38.14
CA SER A 204 -52.16 1.09 -38.16
C SER A 204 -53.55 1.18 -37.51
N ILE A 205 -54.39 0.15 -37.70
CA ILE A 205 -55.70 0.03 -37.06
C ILE A 205 -55.56 -0.06 -35.54
N LYS A 206 -54.64 -0.90 -35.05
CA LYS A 206 -54.43 -1.11 -33.62
C LYS A 206 -53.83 0.12 -32.94
N VAL A 207 -52.96 0.86 -33.62
CA VAL A 207 -52.41 2.14 -33.11
C VAL A 207 -53.53 3.14 -32.84
N VAL A 208 -54.49 3.29 -33.75
CA VAL A 208 -55.64 4.20 -33.56
C VAL A 208 -56.50 3.77 -32.37
N GLU A 209 -56.79 2.47 -32.25
CA GLU A 209 -57.57 1.91 -31.14
C GLU A 209 -56.87 2.14 -29.78
N VAL A 210 -55.60 1.77 -29.68
CA VAL A 210 -54.81 1.90 -28.45
C VAL A 210 -54.59 3.38 -28.10
N LYS A 211 -54.40 4.25 -29.10
CA LYS A 211 -54.33 5.70 -28.89
C LYS A 211 -55.61 6.21 -28.21
N GLN A 212 -56.78 5.84 -28.73
CA GLN A 212 -58.05 6.27 -28.16
C GLN A 212 -58.20 5.84 -26.70
N GLN A 213 -57.73 4.63 -26.36
CA GLN A 213 -57.72 4.14 -24.98
C GLN A 213 -56.71 4.90 -24.10
N ALA A 214 -55.51 5.19 -24.62
CA ALA A 214 -54.46 5.90 -23.88
C ALA A 214 -54.82 7.39 -23.61
N ILE A 215 -55.51 8.07 -24.53
CA ILE A 215 -55.94 9.47 -24.35
C ILE A 215 -57.29 9.60 -23.65
N ALA A 216 -57.96 8.49 -23.34
CA ALA A 216 -59.25 8.53 -22.66
C ALA A 216 -59.09 9.19 -21.28
N THR A 217 -60.07 10.01 -20.92
CA THR A 217 -60.16 10.65 -19.60
C THR A 217 -61.31 10.05 -18.81
N ASN A 218 -61.10 9.92 -17.50
CA ASN A 218 -62.14 9.59 -16.55
C ASN A 218 -62.16 10.71 -15.51
N ASP A 219 -63.27 11.44 -15.43
CA ASP A 219 -63.43 12.58 -14.53
C ASP A 219 -63.87 12.15 -13.12
N PHE A 220 -64.00 10.84 -12.89
CA PHE A 220 -64.43 10.27 -11.62
C PHE A 220 -63.23 9.86 -10.77
N LEU A 221 -63.34 10.08 -9.46
CA LEU A 221 -62.37 9.68 -8.45
C LEU A 221 -62.96 8.61 -7.55
N GLU A 222 -62.13 7.78 -6.94
CA GLU A 222 -62.58 6.87 -5.89
C GLU A 222 -63.26 7.64 -4.74
N GLN A 223 -64.29 7.03 -4.14
CA GLN A 223 -65.04 7.58 -3.01
C GLN A 223 -64.80 6.76 -1.74
N GLU A 224 -64.98 7.38 -0.58
CA GLU A 224 -64.74 6.76 0.73
C GLU A 224 -65.69 5.58 1.01
N GLU A 225 -65.11 4.42 1.33
CA GLU A 225 -65.85 3.19 1.65
C GLU A 225 -66.10 2.98 3.16
N SER A 226 -65.37 3.71 4.01
CA SER A 226 -65.37 3.59 5.48
C SER A 226 -66.52 4.33 6.16
N LEU A 227 -67.73 4.22 5.60
CA LEU A 227 -68.92 4.80 6.22
C LEU A 227 -69.38 3.90 7.38
N VAL A 228 -69.39 4.44 8.60
CA VAL A 228 -69.80 3.71 9.82
C VAL A 228 -70.87 4.52 10.56
N VAL A 229 -71.92 3.81 10.99
CA VAL A 229 -72.96 4.34 11.90
C VAL A 229 -72.88 3.62 13.23
N THR A 230 -73.21 4.33 14.30
CA THR A 230 -73.42 3.73 15.63
C THR A 230 -74.92 3.70 15.90
N GLU A 231 -75.44 2.50 16.20
CA GLU A 231 -76.84 2.27 16.54
C GLU A 231 -76.95 1.63 17.93
N ALA A 232 -77.73 2.22 18.82
CA ALA A 232 -77.97 1.74 20.17
C ALA A 232 -79.46 1.56 20.53
N LEU A 233 -80.37 1.50 19.54
CA LEU A 233 -81.83 1.49 19.75
C LEU A 233 -82.29 0.49 20.81
N ASN A 234 -81.85 -0.77 20.72
CA ASN A 234 -82.25 -1.81 21.66
C ASN A 234 -81.64 -1.62 23.06
N ILE A 235 -80.41 -1.12 23.12
CA ILE A 235 -79.71 -0.85 24.39
C ILE A 235 -80.44 0.28 25.12
N ILE A 236 -80.76 1.36 24.39
CA ILE A 236 -81.53 2.50 24.91
C ILE A 236 -82.94 2.05 25.30
N GLY A 237 -83.63 1.28 24.45
CA GLY A 237 -84.99 0.79 24.72
C GLY A 237 -85.06 -0.08 25.97
N LYS A 238 -84.05 -0.92 26.23
CA LYS A 238 -83.96 -1.71 27.46
C LYS A 238 -83.80 -0.80 28.69
N ARG A 239 -82.91 0.19 28.63
CA ARG A 239 -82.71 1.17 29.72
C ARG A 239 -83.97 1.98 30.00
N VAL A 240 -84.69 2.40 28.96
CA VAL A 240 -85.97 3.10 29.08
C VAL A 240 -86.98 2.24 29.81
N LYS A 241 -87.14 0.97 29.39
CA LYS A 241 -88.07 0.03 30.03
C LYS A 241 -87.75 -0.14 31.52
N GLU A 242 -86.48 -0.37 31.86
CA GLU A 242 -86.01 -0.51 33.25
C GLU A 242 -86.41 0.71 34.09
N VAL A 243 -86.10 1.93 33.62
CA VAL A 243 -86.42 3.18 34.32
C VAL A 243 -87.93 3.41 34.48
N LEU A 244 -88.75 2.99 33.51
CA LEU A 244 -90.21 3.13 33.60
C LEU A 244 -90.83 2.20 34.66
N GLU A 245 -90.30 0.99 34.81
CA GLU A 245 -90.77 -0.02 35.75
C GLU A 245 -90.39 0.28 37.20
N GLU A 246 -89.33 1.07 37.44
CA GLU A 246 -88.95 1.50 38.79
C GLU A 246 -90.04 2.36 39.45
N SER A 247 -90.14 2.33 40.77
CA SER A 247 -90.96 3.28 41.53
C SER A 247 -90.16 3.81 42.70
N ALA A 248 -90.27 5.11 42.98
CA ALA A 248 -89.77 5.67 44.23
C ALA A 248 -90.86 5.48 45.30
N PRO A 249 -90.76 4.52 46.23
CA PRO A 249 -91.76 4.38 47.28
C PRO A 249 -91.75 5.62 48.18
N LYS A 250 -92.94 6.13 48.52
CA LYS A 250 -93.09 7.28 49.43
C LYS A 250 -92.93 6.82 50.87
N SER A 251 -91.90 7.31 51.55
CA SER A 251 -91.66 7.01 52.98
C SER A 251 -92.69 7.71 53.90
N ILE A 252 -93.17 8.89 53.47
CA ILE A 252 -94.15 9.76 54.12
C ILE A 252 -95.04 10.35 53.01
N SER A 253 -96.32 10.67 53.27
CA SER A 253 -97.24 11.28 52.29
C SER A 253 -97.35 12.80 52.49
N PHE A 254 -97.23 13.56 51.40
CA PHE A 254 -97.55 14.99 51.33
C PHE A 254 -98.55 15.24 50.19
N PRO A 255 -99.88 15.19 50.44
CA PRO A 255 -100.91 15.33 49.41
C PRO A 255 -100.77 16.60 48.58
N GLU A 256 -100.39 17.72 49.21
CA GLU A 256 -100.17 19.01 48.55
C GLU A 256 -99.04 18.97 47.52
N LEU A 257 -97.97 18.19 47.78
CA LEU A 257 -96.85 18.02 46.84
C LEU A 257 -97.11 16.92 45.81
N ASP A 258 -98.06 16.03 46.08
CA ASP A 258 -98.49 14.99 45.16
C ASP A 258 -99.42 15.54 44.07
N GLU A 259 -100.24 16.53 44.43
CA GLU A 259 -101.24 17.14 43.54
C GLU A 259 -100.69 18.32 42.74
N ASP A 260 -99.66 19.02 43.25
CA ASP A 260 -99.05 20.17 42.59
C ASP A 260 -97.61 19.89 42.13
N LYS A 261 -97.45 19.69 40.82
CA LYS A 261 -96.16 19.42 40.17
C LYS A 261 -95.19 20.59 40.26
N GLU A 262 -95.68 21.83 40.17
CA GLU A 262 -94.80 23.01 40.26
C GLU A 262 -94.29 23.18 41.67
N LEU A 263 -95.17 22.97 42.66
CA LEU A 263 -94.80 22.98 44.07
C LEU A 263 -93.84 21.83 44.40
N PHE A 264 -94.05 20.62 43.85
CA PHE A 264 -93.13 19.50 44.00
C PHE A 264 -91.71 19.84 43.54
N ILE A 265 -91.57 20.41 42.34
CA ILE A 265 -90.27 20.79 41.76
C ILE A 265 -89.66 21.94 42.57
N TRP A 266 -90.48 22.93 42.96
CA TRP A 266 -90.04 24.08 43.74
C TRP A 266 -89.55 23.67 45.13
N VAL A 267 -90.26 22.78 45.83
CA VAL A 267 -89.84 22.26 47.14
C VAL A 267 -88.59 21.39 47.00
N GLN A 268 -88.48 20.55 45.97
CA GLN A 268 -87.27 19.75 45.73
C GLN A 268 -86.04 20.63 45.49
N SER A 269 -86.19 21.64 44.64
CA SER A 269 -85.15 22.62 44.33
C SER A 269 -84.82 23.46 45.58
N GLY A 270 -85.85 23.88 46.30
CA GLY A 270 -85.77 24.60 47.55
C GLY A 270 -84.98 23.84 48.60
N LEU A 271 -85.25 22.55 48.83
CA LEU A 271 -84.50 21.72 49.78
C LEU A 271 -83.00 21.74 49.52
N HIS A 272 -82.59 21.64 48.25
CA HIS A 272 -81.18 21.73 47.90
C HIS A 272 -80.59 23.09 48.25
N LEU A 273 -81.32 24.18 48.00
CA LEU A 273 -80.87 25.54 48.29
C LEU A 273 -80.76 25.84 49.79
N HIS A 274 -81.41 25.05 50.65
CA HIS A 274 -81.47 25.24 52.10
C HIS A 274 -80.65 24.20 52.91
N LYS A 275 -79.88 23.30 52.27
CA LYS A 275 -79.11 22.24 52.95
C LYS A 275 -78.21 22.71 54.11
N GLU A 276 -77.67 23.91 54.03
CA GLU A 276 -76.73 24.49 55.01
C GLU A 276 -77.24 25.79 55.64
N SER A 277 -78.55 26.07 55.54
CA SER A 277 -79.14 27.30 56.05
C SER A 277 -80.04 27.02 57.25
N GLU A 278 -79.95 27.84 58.30
CA GLU A 278 -80.84 27.79 59.47
C GLU A 278 -82.12 28.64 59.25
N ARG A 279 -82.14 29.47 58.21
CA ARG A 279 -83.26 30.35 57.85
C ARG A 279 -83.75 30.12 56.42
N CYS A 280 -85.03 30.32 56.21
CA CYS A 280 -85.68 30.19 54.91
C CYS A 280 -85.22 31.32 53.99
N LYS A 281 -84.59 31.01 52.86
CA LYS A 281 -84.15 32.00 51.86
C LYS A 281 -85.30 32.71 51.14
N PHE A 282 -86.55 32.26 51.33
CA PHE A 282 -87.72 32.90 50.76
C PHE A 282 -88.35 33.92 51.72
N CYS A 283 -88.60 33.54 52.99
CA CYS A 283 -89.31 34.38 53.96
C CYS A 283 -88.49 34.77 55.20
N ASP A 284 -87.20 34.43 55.25
CA ASP A 284 -86.23 34.70 56.33
C ASP A 284 -86.59 34.17 57.74
N SER A 285 -87.62 33.32 57.82
CA SER A 285 -88.04 32.64 59.05
C SER A 285 -87.13 31.45 59.38
N GLU A 286 -87.02 31.11 60.66
CA GLU A 286 -86.23 29.95 61.11
C GLU A 286 -86.80 28.64 60.54
N LEU A 287 -85.94 27.79 59.98
CA LEU A 287 -86.37 26.54 59.33
C LEU A 287 -86.67 25.46 60.36
N ASN A 288 -87.90 24.95 60.34
CA ASN A 288 -88.30 23.85 61.21
C ASN A 288 -87.54 22.54 60.84
N PRO A 289 -86.69 21.99 61.74
CA PRO A 289 -85.89 20.80 61.44
C PRO A 289 -86.73 19.55 61.16
N GLU A 290 -87.88 19.39 61.82
CA GLU A 290 -88.79 18.26 61.60
C GLU A 290 -89.45 18.34 60.21
N ARG A 291 -89.74 19.55 59.72
CA ARG A 291 -90.25 19.75 58.35
C ARG A 291 -89.19 19.38 57.31
N LEU A 292 -87.94 19.83 57.50
CA LEU A 292 -86.83 19.47 56.62
C LEU A 292 -86.55 17.96 56.61
N LYS A 293 -86.57 17.32 57.77
CA LYS A 293 -86.41 15.87 57.91
C LYS A 293 -87.51 15.11 57.17
N SER A 294 -88.77 15.52 57.35
CA SER A 294 -89.92 14.90 56.70
C SER A 294 -89.89 15.07 55.18
N LEU A 295 -89.49 16.25 54.70
CA LEU A 295 -89.30 16.53 53.27
C LEU A 295 -88.12 15.72 52.68
N ASN A 296 -86.99 15.63 53.37
CA ASN A 296 -85.86 14.78 52.93
C ASN A 296 -86.21 13.29 52.93
N GLN A 297 -87.08 12.83 53.83
CA GLN A 297 -87.62 11.47 53.80
C GLN A 297 -88.62 11.25 52.66
N TYR A 298 -89.30 12.30 52.20
CA TYR A 298 -90.22 12.25 51.05
C TYR A 298 -89.48 12.20 49.71
N TYR A 299 -88.41 12.99 49.54
CA TYR A 299 -87.52 12.91 48.36
C TYR A 299 -86.45 11.83 48.58
N SER A 300 -86.82 10.57 48.33
CA SER A 300 -85.93 9.41 48.54
C SER A 300 -84.70 9.41 47.61
N GLU A 301 -83.62 8.71 48.00
CA GLU A 301 -82.48 8.45 47.11
C GLU A 301 -82.92 7.81 45.79
N LYS A 302 -83.95 6.96 45.85
CA LYS A 302 -84.51 6.28 44.67
C LYS A 302 -85.13 7.24 43.65
N LEU A 303 -85.74 8.33 44.10
CA LEU A 303 -86.26 9.37 43.19
C LEU A 303 -85.12 10.03 42.41
N LYS A 304 -83.99 10.31 43.07
CA LYS A 304 -82.81 10.90 42.44
C LYS A 304 -82.17 9.94 41.43
N GLU A 305 -82.06 8.65 41.78
CA GLU A 305 -81.60 7.62 40.84
C GLU A 305 -82.42 7.57 39.55
N ILE A 306 -83.75 7.63 39.66
CA ILE A 306 -84.66 7.67 38.50
C ILE A 306 -84.43 8.94 37.67
N GLN A 307 -84.28 10.11 38.31
CA GLN A 307 -84.01 11.38 37.63
C GLN A 307 -82.66 11.36 36.88
N ASP A 308 -81.60 10.88 37.52
CA ASP A 308 -80.26 10.78 36.92
C ASP A 308 -80.26 9.75 35.76
N ALA A 309 -80.97 8.64 35.91
CA ALA A 309 -81.13 7.64 34.85
C ALA A 309 -81.88 8.19 33.63
N ILE A 310 -82.96 8.96 33.84
CA ILE A 310 -83.70 9.64 32.76
C ILE A 310 -82.76 10.58 31.98
N GLN A 311 -81.98 11.39 32.68
CA GLN A 311 -81.05 12.33 32.05
C GLN A 311 -79.96 11.60 31.25
N SER A 312 -79.36 10.56 31.81
CA SER A 312 -78.36 9.74 31.11
C SER A 312 -78.93 9.05 29.87
N ILE A 313 -80.20 8.61 29.91
CA ILE A 313 -80.85 8.01 28.73
C ILE A 313 -81.10 9.07 27.65
N ARG A 314 -81.49 10.30 28.02
CA ARG A 314 -81.64 11.41 27.05
C ARG A 314 -80.34 11.75 26.35
N GLU A 315 -79.24 11.80 27.08
CA GLU A 315 -77.91 11.99 26.50
C GLU A 315 -77.57 10.87 25.52
N ALA A 316 -77.85 9.61 25.89
CA ALA A 316 -77.64 8.48 25.00
C ALA A 316 -78.52 8.56 23.72
N ILE A 317 -79.78 8.99 23.83
CA ILE A 317 -80.66 9.22 22.67
C ILE A 317 -80.06 10.30 21.76
N ALA A 318 -79.62 11.43 22.33
CA ALA A 318 -79.02 12.51 21.56
C ALA A 318 -77.72 12.07 20.84
N THR A 319 -76.87 11.30 21.53
CA THR A 319 -75.67 10.71 20.95
C THR A 319 -76.02 9.76 19.81
N ASP A 320 -77.00 8.87 19.99
CA ASP A 320 -77.41 7.90 18.97
C ASP A 320 -77.94 8.62 17.71
N ILE A 321 -78.78 9.65 17.86
CA ILE A 321 -79.25 10.48 16.73
C ILE A 321 -78.08 11.13 15.98
N SER A 322 -77.11 11.68 16.73
CA SER A 322 -75.93 12.31 16.13
C SER A 322 -75.07 11.30 15.34
N GLY A 323 -74.93 10.07 15.86
CA GLY A 323 -74.17 8.98 15.24
C GLY A 323 -74.75 8.44 13.93
N LEU A 324 -75.98 8.82 13.56
CA LEU A 324 -76.63 8.48 12.29
C LEU A 324 -76.41 9.52 11.19
N THR A 325 -75.67 10.60 11.47
CA THR A 325 -75.45 11.69 10.52
C THR A 325 -74.14 11.50 9.78
N ILE A 326 -74.26 11.10 8.50
CA ILE A 326 -73.15 10.89 7.57
C ILE A 326 -73.28 11.88 6.41
N GLU A 327 -72.16 12.46 6.00
CA GLU A 327 -72.07 13.24 4.77
C GLU A 327 -71.76 12.31 3.60
N PHE A 328 -72.73 12.15 2.68
CA PHE A 328 -72.56 11.29 1.51
C PHE A 328 -71.98 12.06 0.32
N PRO A 329 -71.14 11.43 -0.51
CA PRO A 329 -70.69 12.01 -1.78
C PRO A 329 -71.87 12.50 -2.64
N HIS A 330 -71.67 13.64 -3.32
CA HIS A 330 -72.66 14.15 -4.27
C HIS A 330 -72.79 13.20 -5.47
N ASP A 331 -74.01 12.99 -6.01
CA ASP A 331 -74.29 12.04 -7.09
C ASP A 331 -73.49 12.33 -8.38
N SER A 332 -73.16 13.60 -8.62
CA SER A 332 -72.30 14.03 -9.72
C SER A 332 -70.91 13.38 -9.70
N LYS A 333 -70.40 13.00 -8.52
CA LYS A 333 -69.12 12.31 -8.34
C LYS A 333 -69.20 10.81 -8.63
N ILE A 334 -70.39 10.25 -8.77
CA ILE A 334 -70.61 8.83 -9.07
C ILE A 334 -70.76 8.63 -10.58
N ALA A 335 -70.21 7.51 -11.06
CA ALA A 335 -70.25 7.10 -12.48
C ALA A 335 -71.69 7.10 -13.00
N LYS A 336 -71.90 7.67 -14.19
CA LYS A 336 -73.25 7.95 -14.74
C LYS A 336 -74.21 6.76 -14.66
N HIS A 337 -73.74 5.55 -14.95
CA HIS A 337 -74.54 4.31 -14.95
C HIS A 337 -74.90 3.79 -13.55
N LEU A 338 -74.28 4.30 -12.49
CA LEU A 338 -74.53 3.92 -11.09
C LEU A 338 -75.32 4.98 -10.31
N ARG A 339 -75.54 6.18 -10.90
CA ARG A 339 -76.17 7.31 -10.21
C ARG A 339 -77.58 7.00 -9.70
N ASP A 340 -78.39 6.32 -10.50
CA ASP A 340 -79.77 6.01 -10.11
C ASP A 340 -79.79 5.02 -8.94
N LYS A 341 -78.93 3.99 -8.98
CA LYS A 341 -78.73 3.05 -7.86
C LYS A 341 -78.26 3.79 -6.60
N TYR A 342 -77.32 4.72 -6.75
CA TYR A 342 -76.76 5.50 -5.65
C TYR A 342 -77.79 6.43 -4.99
N LYS A 343 -78.56 7.17 -5.79
CA LYS A 343 -79.66 8.02 -5.31
C LYS A 343 -80.70 7.21 -4.55
N GLN A 344 -81.07 6.05 -5.08
CA GLN A 344 -82.03 5.17 -4.42
C GLN A 344 -81.50 4.68 -3.07
N ALA A 345 -80.22 4.28 -3.00
CA ALA A 345 -79.61 3.84 -1.74
C ALA A 345 -79.57 4.96 -0.67
N ILE A 346 -79.34 6.23 -1.06
CA ILE A 346 -79.43 7.37 -0.13
C ILE A 346 -80.86 7.58 0.37
N ILE A 347 -81.86 7.48 -0.52
CA ILE A 347 -83.27 7.61 -0.15
C ILE A 347 -83.67 6.50 0.83
N ASP A 348 -83.26 5.26 0.55
CA ASP A 348 -83.51 4.10 1.42
C ASP A 348 -82.88 4.29 2.80
N TYR A 349 -81.63 4.77 2.86
CA TYR A 349 -80.94 5.08 4.11
C TYR A 349 -81.67 6.16 4.91
N ASN A 350 -81.98 7.31 4.30
CA ASN A 350 -82.68 8.41 4.98
C ASN A 350 -84.08 8.00 5.45
N THR A 351 -84.78 7.18 4.67
CA THR A 351 -86.10 6.63 5.07
C THR A 351 -86.00 5.73 6.30
N LEU A 352 -84.99 4.86 6.36
CA LEU A 352 -84.76 4.02 7.55
C LEU A 352 -84.26 4.86 8.74
N LYS A 353 -83.40 5.85 8.51
CA LYS A 353 -82.96 6.81 9.53
C LYS A 353 -84.13 7.54 10.16
N ASP A 354 -85.07 8.03 9.35
CA ASP A 354 -86.28 8.71 9.85
C ASP A 354 -87.18 7.76 10.67
N LYS A 355 -87.29 6.50 10.25
CA LYS A 355 -88.00 5.47 11.03
C LYS A 355 -87.30 5.23 12.36
N TYR A 356 -85.98 5.03 12.35
CA TYR A 356 -85.16 4.83 13.54
C TYR A 356 -85.29 6.00 14.53
N ILE A 357 -85.21 7.25 14.05
CA ILE A 357 -85.38 8.45 14.88
C ILE A 357 -86.80 8.54 15.46
N LYS A 358 -87.83 8.07 14.74
CA LYS A 358 -89.20 8.00 15.28
C LYS A 358 -89.29 7.02 16.45
N GLU A 359 -88.60 5.88 16.38
CA GLU A 359 -88.54 4.92 17.49
C GLU A 359 -87.84 5.54 18.72
N LEU A 360 -86.75 6.29 18.52
CA LEU A 360 -86.10 7.04 19.62
C LEU A 360 -87.00 8.12 20.24
N LYS A 361 -87.84 8.80 19.44
CA LYS A 361 -88.81 9.78 19.95
C LYS A 361 -89.91 9.15 20.81
N ILE A 362 -90.24 7.87 20.59
CA ILE A 362 -91.13 7.12 21.49
C ILE A 362 -90.49 7.05 22.88
N PHE A 363 -89.18 6.75 22.96
CA PHE A 363 -88.46 6.75 24.24
C PHE A 363 -88.46 8.11 24.92
N GLU A 364 -88.23 9.20 24.20
CA GLU A 364 -88.34 10.54 24.78
C GLU A 364 -89.72 10.83 25.37
N SER A 365 -90.79 10.37 24.69
CA SER A 365 -92.16 10.54 25.16
C SER A 365 -92.44 9.72 26.43
N ASP A 366 -91.91 8.51 26.51
CA ASP A 366 -92.00 7.64 27.68
C ASP A 366 -91.22 8.22 28.87
N LEU A 367 -90.02 8.75 28.65
CA LEU A 367 -89.26 9.45 29.69
C LEU A 367 -90.02 10.67 30.22
N LYS A 368 -90.68 11.46 29.35
CA LYS A 368 -91.53 12.60 29.78
C LYS A 368 -92.75 12.15 30.60
N ARG A 369 -93.35 11.00 30.25
CA ARG A 369 -94.41 10.39 31.06
C ARG A 369 -93.88 10.03 32.44
N LYS A 370 -92.66 9.48 32.52
CA LYS A 370 -92.01 9.14 33.79
C LYS A 370 -91.72 10.34 34.67
N GLU A 371 -91.23 11.43 34.09
CA GLU A 371 -90.99 12.69 34.81
C GLU A 371 -92.26 13.30 35.41
N SER A 372 -93.43 12.94 34.86
CA SER A 372 -94.71 13.40 35.38
C SER A 372 -95.32 12.42 36.40
N ASN A 373 -94.67 11.27 36.65
CA ASN A 373 -95.16 10.24 37.56
C ASN A 373 -94.01 9.34 38.09
N TYR A 374 -93.13 9.92 38.92
CA TYR A 374 -91.97 9.20 39.48
C TYR A 374 -92.33 8.07 40.45
N PHE A 375 -93.49 8.17 41.10
CA PHE A 375 -93.88 7.30 42.21
C PHE A 375 -94.57 6.00 41.76
N ASN A 376 -94.94 5.89 40.48
CA ASN A 376 -95.60 4.72 39.94
C ASN A 376 -94.79 4.09 38.80
N SER A 377 -94.89 2.78 38.68
CA SER A 377 -94.43 2.06 37.50
C SER A 377 -95.29 2.44 36.29
N ILE A 378 -94.65 2.64 35.14
CA ILE A 378 -95.32 2.98 33.88
C ILE A 378 -95.05 1.86 32.88
N ILE A 379 -96.08 1.43 32.14
CA ILE A 379 -95.91 0.47 31.05
C ILE A 379 -95.23 1.19 29.87
N ALA A 380 -94.11 0.63 29.43
CA ALA A 380 -93.35 1.08 28.27
C ALA A 380 -94.16 1.01 26.98
N SER A 381 -93.99 1.98 26.10
CA SER A 381 -94.59 1.97 24.77
C SER A 381 -93.90 0.90 23.89
N THR A 382 -94.65 0.28 22.99
CA THR A 382 -94.10 -0.67 22.01
C THR A 382 -93.30 0.08 20.94
N TYR A 383 -92.12 -0.42 20.60
CA TYR A 383 -91.25 0.11 19.54
C TYR A 383 -90.80 -1.01 18.60
N HIS A 384 -90.41 -0.67 17.38
CA HIS A 384 -89.87 -1.63 16.41
C HIS A 384 -88.35 -1.59 16.39
N ASN A 385 -87.72 -2.77 16.40
CA ASN A 385 -86.27 -2.89 16.24
C ASN A 385 -85.85 -2.59 14.80
N THR A 386 -85.73 -1.29 14.49
CA THR A 386 -85.28 -0.77 13.20
C THR A 386 -83.77 -0.61 13.22
N SER A 387 -83.09 -0.94 12.11
CA SER A 387 -81.65 -0.71 11.91
C SER A 387 -81.42 -0.09 10.53
N VAL A 388 -80.45 0.82 10.43
CA VAL A 388 -80.06 1.47 9.16
C VAL A 388 -78.87 0.76 8.48
N ASP A 389 -78.16 -0.13 9.19
CA ASP A 389 -76.99 -0.87 8.67
C ASP A 389 -77.25 -1.51 7.31
N THR A 390 -78.38 -2.21 7.14
CA THR A 390 -78.68 -2.88 5.86
C THR A 390 -78.79 -1.92 4.67
N ALA A 391 -79.30 -0.70 4.87
CA ALA A 391 -79.32 0.33 3.83
C ALA A 391 -77.94 0.96 3.63
N LEU A 392 -77.17 1.14 4.71
CA LEU A 392 -75.79 1.61 4.63
C LEU A 392 -74.90 0.65 3.83
N GLN A 393 -74.99 -0.66 4.08
CA GLN A 393 -74.23 -1.66 3.33
C GLN A 393 -74.58 -1.67 1.84
N LYS A 394 -75.85 -1.43 1.48
CA LYS A 394 -76.27 -1.29 0.07
C LYS A 394 -75.65 -0.05 -0.57
N LEU A 395 -75.57 1.07 0.15
CA LEU A 395 -74.91 2.29 -0.34
C LEU A 395 -73.41 2.06 -0.54
N ILE A 396 -72.73 1.46 0.44
CA ILE A 396 -71.31 1.09 0.36
C ILE A 396 -71.04 0.16 -0.83
N ALA A 397 -71.95 -0.77 -1.13
CA ALA A 397 -71.82 -1.65 -2.30
C ALA A 397 -71.83 -0.87 -3.64
N VAL A 398 -72.64 0.17 -3.77
CA VAL A 398 -72.65 1.04 -4.96
C VAL A 398 -71.35 1.85 -5.07
N ILE A 399 -70.81 2.32 -3.93
CA ILE A 399 -69.52 3.00 -3.88
C ILE A 399 -68.38 2.05 -4.30
N ARG A 400 -68.38 0.80 -3.86
CA ARG A 400 -67.43 -0.23 -4.29
C ARG A 400 -67.51 -0.52 -5.79
N GLU A 401 -68.72 -0.63 -6.34
CA GLU A 401 -68.93 -0.81 -7.79
C GLU A 401 -68.34 0.37 -8.59
N HIS A 402 -68.48 1.59 -8.06
CA HIS A 402 -67.88 2.80 -8.62
C HIS A 402 -66.34 2.78 -8.56
N ASN A 403 -65.75 2.49 -7.41
CA ASN A 403 -64.30 2.43 -7.23
C ASN A 403 -63.68 1.34 -8.14
N LEU A 404 -64.35 0.19 -8.29
CA LEU A 404 -63.93 -0.85 -9.23
C LEU A 404 -63.98 -0.39 -10.70
N PHE A 405 -64.94 0.45 -11.07
CA PHE A 405 -65.01 1.04 -12.42
C PHE A 405 -63.85 2.01 -12.66
N VAL A 406 -63.53 2.87 -11.69
CA VAL A 406 -62.42 3.83 -11.77
C VAL A 406 -61.08 3.10 -11.90
N THR A 407 -60.80 2.15 -11.02
CA THR A 407 -59.56 1.36 -11.04
C THR A 407 -59.36 0.60 -12.36
N LYS A 408 -60.39 -0.11 -12.85
CA LYS A 408 -60.30 -0.82 -14.13
C LYS A 408 -60.09 0.09 -15.34
N PHE A 409 -60.60 1.32 -15.28
CA PHE A 409 -60.34 2.30 -16.33
C PHE A 409 -58.86 2.72 -16.33
N ASP A 410 -58.31 3.02 -15.16
CA ASP A 410 -56.91 3.42 -15.01
C ASP A 410 -55.94 2.30 -15.41
N GLU A 411 -56.24 1.04 -15.05
CA GLU A 411 -55.49 -0.14 -15.50
C GLU A 411 -55.44 -0.24 -17.03
N LYS A 412 -56.60 -0.19 -17.69
CA LYS A 412 -56.68 -0.26 -19.16
C LYS A 412 -55.98 0.92 -19.84
N LYS A 413 -56.10 2.12 -19.28
CA LYS A 413 -55.42 3.31 -19.79
C LYS A 413 -53.91 3.16 -19.68
N LYS A 414 -53.41 2.64 -18.56
CA LYS A 414 -51.99 2.37 -18.34
C LYS A 414 -51.47 1.31 -19.30
N GLU A 415 -52.17 0.19 -19.46
CA GLU A 415 -51.81 -0.86 -20.43
C GLU A 415 -51.75 -0.32 -21.87
N ALA A 416 -52.76 0.47 -22.27
CA ALA A 416 -52.78 1.09 -23.58
C ALA A 416 -51.65 2.12 -23.76
N THR A 417 -51.33 2.88 -22.70
CA THR A 417 -50.23 3.85 -22.68
C THR A 417 -48.88 3.16 -22.85
N ASP A 418 -48.60 2.11 -22.06
CA ASP A 418 -47.35 1.36 -22.14
C ASP A 418 -47.20 0.72 -23.53
N LEU A 419 -48.28 0.14 -24.07
CA LEU A 419 -48.28 -0.49 -25.38
C LEU A 419 -47.98 0.52 -26.50
N ILE A 420 -48.61 1.71 -26.48
CA ILE A 420 -48.39 2.72 -27.52
C ILE A 420 -47.05 3.42 -27.42
N LEU A 421 -46.53 3.64 -26.20
CA LEU A 421 -45.19 4.18 -25.99
C LEU A 421 -44.14 3.20 -26.56
N ARG A 422 -44.26 1.90 -26.26
CA ARG A 422 -43.37 0.86 -26.83
C ARG A 422 -43.44 0.82 -28.36
N HIS A 423 -44.63 0.96 -28.94
CA HIS A 423 -44.79 1.05 -30.39
C HIS A 423 -44.02 2.22 -31.00
N PHE A 424 -44.22 3.45 -30.50
CA PHE A 424 -43.56 4.62 -31.06
C PHE A 424 -42.04 4.62 -30.83
N VAL A 425 -41.57 4.07 -29.72
CA VAL A 425 -40.13 3.87 -29.51
C VAL A 425 -39.61 2.85 -30.53
N ALA A 426 -40.30 1.71 -30.75
CA ALA A 426 -39.89 0.70 -31.72
C ALA A 426 -39.85 1.25 -33.16
N GLU A 427 -40.87 2.00 -33.55
CA GLU A 427 -40.95 2.67 -34.85
C GLU A 427 -39.78 3.64 -35.03
N TYR A 428 -39.53 4.51 -34.05
CA TYR A 428 -38.42 5.46 -34.10
C TYR A 428 -37.06 4.77 -34.24
N LEU A 429 -36.80 3.73 -33.44
CA LEU A 429 -35.54 2.97 -33.50
C LEU A 429 -35.32 2.29 -34.86
N THR A 430 -36.42 1.83 -35.47
CA THR A 430 -36.40 1.19 -36.80
C THR A 430 -36.09 2.20 -37.89
N VAL A 431 -36.79 3.34 -37.92
CA VAL A 431 -36.60 4.41 -38.91
C VAL A 431 -35.21 5.04 -38.79
N GLU A 432 -34.71 5.26 -37.58
CA GLU A 432 -33.37 5.81 -37.34
C GLU A 432 -32.24 4.80 -37.56
N ASN A 433 -32.55 3.52 -37.81
CA ASN A 433 -31.59 2.42 -37.86
C ASN A 433 -30.67 2.42 -36.62
N TYR A 434 -31.26 2.64 -35.44
CA TYR A 434 -30.54 2.86 -34.19
C TYR A 434 -29.63 1.69 -33.81
N LEU A 435 -30.11 0.45 -34.00
CA LEU A 435 -29.34 -0.76 -33.65
C LEU A 435 -28.03 -0.87 -34.46
N THR A 436 -28.04 -0.42 -35.71
CA THR A 436 -26.82 -0.38 -36.53
C THR A 436 -25.85 0.67 -35.99
N LYS A 437 -26.34 1.87 -35.67
CA LYS A 437 -25.54 2.95 -35.06
C LYS A 437 -25.01 2.57 -33.68
N GLU A 438 -25.76 1.81 -32.88
CA GLU A 438 -25.33 1.29 -31.58
C GLU A 438 -24.18 0.28 -31.76
N LYS A 439 -24.30 -0.64 -32.73
CA LYS A 439 -23.22 -1.57 -33.07
C LYS A 439 -21.97 -0.83 -33.56
N GLU A 440 -22.11 0.15 -34.46
CA GLU A 440 -21.01 0.98 -34.94
C GLU A 440 -20.33 1.75 -33.81
N ASN A 441 -21.11 2.34 -32.89
CA ASN A 441 -20.57 3.01 -31.70
C ASN A 441 -19.81 2.06 -30.78
N ASN A 442 -20.31 0.84 -30.58
CA ASN A 442 -19.64 -0.16 -29.74
C ASN A 442 -18.30 -0.59 -30.35
N ILE A 443 -18.27 -0.83 -31.67
CA ILE A 443 -17.03 -1.12 -32.41
C ILE A 443 -16.06 0.06 -32.34
N ALA A 444 -16.54 1.29 -32.58
CA ALA A 444 -15.74 2.51 -32.52
C ALA A 444 -15.17 2.76 -31.11
N SER A 445 -15.95 2.46 -30.06
CA SER A 445 -15.53 2.60 -28.65
C SER A 445 -14.45 1.57 -28.29
N ASP A 446 -14.62 0.31 -28.69
CA ASP A 446 -13.61 -0.74 -28.51
C ASP A 446 -12.31 -0.42 -29.27
N LEU A 447 -12.41 -0.02 -30.54
CA LEU A 447 -11.24 0.41 -31.33
C LEU A 447 -10.51 1.60 -30.71
N THR A 448 -11.25 2.62 -30.25
CA THR A 448 -10.70 3.78 -29.55
C THR A 448 -9.95 3.36 -28.29
N SER A 449 -10.54 2.45 -27.50
CA SER A 449 -9.90 1.91 -26.28
C SER A 449 -8.62 1.14 -26.59
N ARG A 450 -8.64 0.25 -27.60
CA ARG A 450 -7.45 -0.49 -28.06
C ARG A 450 -6.35 0.43 -28.58
N CYS A 451 -6.72 1.46 -29.34
CA CYS A 451 -5.78 2.47 -29.84
C CYS A 451 -5.12 3.23 -28.68
N GLN A 452 -5.91 3.66 -27.68
CA GLN A 452 -5.38 4.33 -26.49
C GLN A 452 -4.41 3.42 -25.74
N LYS A 453 -4.81 2.17 -25.48
CA LYS A 453 -3.95 1.17 -24.82
C LYS A 453 -2.62 0.99 -25.57
N LYS A 454 -2.66 0.94 -26.90
CA LYS A 454 -1.44 0.79 -27.72
C LYS A 454 -0.53 2.02 -27.65
N ILE A 455 -1.11 3.23 -27.65
CA ILE A 455 -0.36 4.47 -27.46
C ILE A 455 0.30 4.48 -26.08
N ASP A 456 -0.41 4.06 -25.04
CA ASP A 456 0.10 4.01 -23.67
C ASP A 456 1.23 2.98 -23.54
N GLU A 457 1.07 1.78 -24.12
CA GLU A 457 2.14 0.76 -24.21
C GLU A 457 3.39 1.30 -24.93
N ASN A 458 3.20 1.98 -26.07
CA ASN A 458 4.30 2.58 -26.81
C ASN A 458 4.99 3.69 -26.00
N ASN A 459 4.25 4.51 -25.26
CA ASN A 459 4.80 5.56 -24.42
C ASN A 459 5.60 5.00 -23.23
N ILE A 460 5.14 3.89 -22.63
CA ILE A 460 5.89 3.16 -21.60
C ILE A 460 7.22 2.65 -22.17
N GLU A 461 7.20 2.04 -23.35
CA GLU A 461 8.41 1.54 -24.00
C GLU A 461 9.36 2.68 -24.38
N ILE A 462 8.84 3.80 -24.89
CA ILE A 462 9.65 5.00 -25.18
C ILE A 462 10.33 5.51 -23.89
N ALA A 463 9.60 5.62 -22.78
CA ALA A 463 10.17 6.07 -21.51
C ALA A 463 11.25 5.11 -20.99
N ARG A 464 11.07 3.80 -21.17
CA ARG A 464 12.08 2.78 -20.86
C ARG A 464 13.35 2.99 -21.69
N LEU A 465 13.19 3.15 -23.01
CA LEU A 465 14.27 3.35 -23.97
C LEU A 465 15.04 4.68 -23.72
N GLU A 466 14.33 5.78 -23.44
CA GLU A 466 14.95 7.07 -23.06
C GLU A 466 15.71 6.97 -21.73
N GLY A 467 15.19 6.18 -20.78
CA GLY A 467 15.87 5.88 -19.52
C GLY A 467 17.20 5.14 -19.73
N LEU A 468 17.24 4.17 -20.65
CA LEU A 468 18.48 3.47 -21.01
C LEU A 468 19.51 4.44 -21.59
N LEU A 469 19.11 5.29 -22.53
CA LEU A 469 20.01 6.25 -23.18
C LEU A 469 20.64 7.23 -22.17
N LYS A 470 19.83 7.74 -21.23
CA LYS A 470 20.31 8.62 -20.15
C LYS A 470 21.29 7.91 -19.20
N ASN A 471 21.08 6.63 -18.93
CA ASN A 471 22.00 5.83 -18.11
C ASN A 471 23.34 5.59 -18.84
N THR A 472 23.32 5.38 -20.15
CA THR A 472 24.53 5.24 -20.98
C THR A 472 25.40 6.49 -20.93
N VAL A 473 24.83 7.70 -21.07
CA VAL A 473 25.57 8.96 -20.98
C VAL A 473 26.20 9.16 -19.58
N LYS A 474 25.46 8.87 -18.51
CA LYS A 474 26.01 8.93 -17.15
C LYS A 474 27.14 7.93 -16.93
N GLY A 475 27.05 6.73 -17.51
CA GLY A 475 28.11 5.73 -17.47
C GLY A 475 29.41 6.23 -18.12
N GLN A 476 29.32 7.03 -19.18
CA GLN A 476 30.45 7.69 -19.84
C GLN A 476 31.23 8.60 -18.89
N GLU A 477 30.51 9.51 -18.23
CA GLU A 477 31.07 10.54 -17.34
C GLU A 477 31.77 9.89 -16.15
N GLU A 478 31.15 8.84 -15.59
CA GLU A 478 31.70 8.07 -14.48
C GLU A 478 32.97 7.32 -14.88
N LEU A 479 32.95 6.64 -16.03
CA LEU A 479 34.12 5.92 -16.55
C LEU A 479 35.28 6.88 -16.84
N SER A 480 34.98 8.03 -17.46
CA SER A 480 35.98 9.07 -17.75
C SER A 480 36.61 9.64 -16.47
N THR A 481 35.80 9.81 -15.42
CA THR A 481 36.29 10.29 -14.12
C THR A 481 37.25 9.29 -13.49
N TYR A 482 36.89 8.00 -13.45
CA TYR A 482 37.76 6.96 -12.88
C TYR A 482 39.06 6.81 -13.67
N LEU A 483 38.98 6.85 -15.00
CA LEU A 483 40.15 6.74 -15.87
C LEU A 483 41.14 7.90 -15.66
N LYS A 484 40.62 9.13 -15.56
CA LYS A 484 41.43 10.34 -15.29
C LYS A 484 42.13 10.26 -13.94
N ILE A 485 41.44 9.80 -12.89
CA ILE A 485 42.02 9.64 -11.55
C ILE A 485 43.11 8.56 -11.57
N PHE A 486 42.87 7.43 -12.25
CA PHE A 486 43.80 6.31 -12.29
C PHE A 486 45.09 6.66 -13.02
N LEU A 487 44.97 7.20 -14.25
CA LEU A 487 46.12 7.55 -15.09
C LEU A 487 46.83 8.82 -14.64
N ASN A 488 46.15 9.67 -13.86
CA ASN A 488 46.64 10.99 -13.44
C ASN A 488 47.01 11.91 -14.63
N ARG A 489 46.34 11.71 -15.78
CA ARG A 489 46.44 12.48 -17.03
C ARG A 489 45.12 12.40 -17.80
N ASP A 490 44.93 13.29 -18.76
CA ASP A 490 43.67 13.47 -19.52
C ASP A 490 43.85 13.24 -21.03
N ASP A 491 44.87 12.48 -21.41
CA ASP A 491 45.22 12.19 -22.81
C ASP A 491 44.30 11.12 -23.45
N ILE A 492 43.81 10.17 -22.65
CA ILE A 492 42.82 9.16 -23.07
C ILE A 492 41.42 9.57 -22.57
N LYS A 493 40.51 9.79 -23.52
CA LYS A 493 39.11 10.16 -23.26
C LYS A 493 38.16 9.13 -23.84
N ILE A 494 36.98 9.04 -23.24
CA ILE A 494 35.90 8.19 -23.75
C ILE A 494 34.90 9.10 -24.46
N ALA A 495 34.69 8.88 -25.75
CA ALA A 495 33.63 9.49 -26.54
C ALA A 495 32.48 8.50 -26.74
N ILE A 496 31.29 9.01 -27.05
CA ILE A 496 30.20 8.19 -27.60
C ILE A 496 30.11 8.48 -29.09
N GLU A 497 30.30 7.46 -29.92
CA GLU A 497 30.06 7.52 -31.36
C GLU A 497 29.14 6.38 -31.78
N LYS A 498 28.07 6.69 -32.53
CA LYS A 498 27.04 5.70 -32.93
C LYS A 498 26.56 4.83 -31.75
N GLU A 499 26.28 5.48 -30.62
CA GLU A 499 25.81 4.84 -29.38
C GLU A 499 26.81 3.84 -28.75
N LYS A 500 28.10 3.93 -29.12
CA LYS A 500 29.20 3.08 -28.62
C LYS A 500 30.27 3.93 -27.94
N PHE A 501 30.90 3.40 -26.90
CA PHE A 501 32.07 4.04 -26.30
C PHE A 501 33.30 3.83 -27.17
N VAL A 502 33.97 4.93 -27.51
CA VAL A 502 35.21 4.95 -28.29
C VAL A 502 36.29 5.63 -27.45
N LEU A 503 37.40 4.91 -27.22
CA LEU A 503 38.58 5.49 -26.61
C LEU A 503 39.30 6.38 -27.62
N LYS A 504 39.59 7.62 -27.24
CA LYS A 504 40.29 8.62 -28.06
C LYS A 504 41.53 9.13 -27.37
N ARG A 505 42.60 9.31 -28.14
CA ARG A 505 43.79 10.07 -27.77
C ARG A 505 43.81 11.36 -28.58
N GLY A 506 43.40 12.47 -27.96
CA GLY A 506 43.10 13.71 -28.67
C GLY A 506 41.89 13.58 -29.62
N LEU A 507 42.09 13.84 -30.91
CA LEU A 507 41.04 13.70 -31.94
C LEU A 507 40.98 12.31 -32.59
N HIS A 508 41.99 11.46 -32.36
CA HIS A 508 42.11 10.15 -33.01
C HIS A 508 41.68 9.01 -32.07
N PRO A 509 41.16 7.89 -32.61
CA PRO A 509 40.99 6.66 -31.84
C PRO A 509 42.30 6.24 -31.15
N ALA A 510 42.22 5.82 -29.89
CA ALA A 510 43.37 5.32 -29.16
C ALA A 510 43.72 3.91 -29.64
N THR A 511 44.70 3.80 -30.54
CA THR A 511 45.30 2.53 -30.97
C THR A 511 46.61 2.28 -30.22
N ASN A 512 46.99 1.02 -30.00
CA ASN A 512 48.21 0.58 -29.30
C ASN A 512 48.28 1.02 -27.82
N LEU A 513 47.34 0.54 -26.99
CA LEU A 513 47.37 0.76 -25.55
C LEU A 513 48.47 -0.06 -24.86
N SER A 514 49.19 0.54 -23.92
CA SER A 514 50.14 -0.18 -23.06
C SER A 514 49.40 -1.14 -22.11
N GLU A 515 50.10 -2.14 -21.57
CA GLU A 515 49.50 -3.06 -20.57
C GLU A 515 49.00 -2.33 -19.32
N GLY A 516 49.67 -1.25 -18.92
CA GLY A 516 49.21 -0.39 -17.83
C GLY A 516 47.94 0.40 -18.19
N GLU A 517 47.84 0.92 -19.41
CA GLU A 517 46.64 1.61 -19.92
C GLU A 517 45.45 0.64 -20.02
N LYS A 518 45.67 -0.58 -20.52
CA LYS A 518 44.66 -1.65 -20.56
C LYS A 518 44.14 -1.96 -19.16
N THR A 519 45.04 -2.13 -18.20
CA THR A 519 44.69 -2.39 -16.80
C THR A 519 43.91 -1.23 -16.19
N ALA A 520 44.31 0.02 -16.44
CA ALA A 520 43.62 1.22 -15.97
C ALA A 520 42.18 1.33 -16.50
N ILE A 521 41.99 1.11 -17.81
CA ILE A 521 40.68 1.14 -18.46
C ILE A 521 39.79 0.02 -17.92
N ALA A 522 40.32 -1.19 -17.82
CA ALA A 522 39.58 -2.31 -17.25
C ALA A 522 39.17 -2.05 -15.80
N PHE A 523 40.06 -1.46 -15.01
CA PHE A 523 39.78 -1.13 -13.61
C PHE A 523 38.70 -0.04 -13.48
N ALA A 524 38.81 1.03 -14.27
CA ALA A 524 37.78 2.07 -14.34
C ALA A 524 36.42 1.49 -14.74
N TYR A 525 36.40 0.59 -15.73
CA TYR A 525 35.18 -0.09 -16.16
C TYR A 525 34.59 -0.98 -15.07
N PHE A 526 35.41 -1.75 -14.36
CA PHE A 526 34.98 -2.55 -13.22
C PHE A 526 34.33 -1.70 -12.13
N LEU A 527 34.91 -0.54 -11.78
CA LEU A 527 34.29 0.37 -10.81
C LEU A 527 32.96 0.95 -11.30
N THR A 528 32.84 1.27 -12.58
CA THR A 528 31.57 1.73 -13.18
C THR A 528 30.50 0.63 -13.15
N GLU A 529 30.85 -0.62 -13.45
CA GLU A 529 29.94 -1.76 -13.30
C GLU A 529 29.45 -1.90 -11.85
N LEU A 530 30.36 -1.86 -10.88
CA LEU A 530 30.00 -1.92 -9.46
C LEU A 530 29.10 -0.76 -9.04
N LYS A 531 29.33 0.45 -9.59
CA LYS A 531 28.48 1.62 -9.34
C LYS A 531 27.07 1.45 -9.92
N SER A 532 26.94 0.81 -11.08
CA SER A 532 25.63 0.43 -11.63
C SER A 532 24.91 -0.54 -10.69
N LEU A 533 25.60 -1.58 -10.22
CA LEU A 533 25.05 -2.52 -9.24
C LEU A 533 24.64 -1.83 -7.94
N LYS A 534 25.36 -0.77 -7.53
CA LYS A 534 25.01 0.04 -6.36
C LYS A 534 23.70 0.81 -6.58
N LYS A 535 23.52 1.44 -7.74
CA LYS A 535 22.28 2.16 -8.12
C LYS A 535 21.08 1.21 -8.18
N GLU A 536 21.30 -0.03 -8.62
CA GLU A 536 20.29 -1.10 -8.65
C GLU A 536 20.05 -1.77 -7.28
N ASN A 537 20.72 -1.30 -6.22
CA ASN A 537 20.68 -1.88 -4.87
C ASN A 537 21.07 -3.38 -4.82
N LYS A 538 21.87 -3.85 -5.79
CA LYS A 538 22.39 -5.22 -5.89
C LYS A 538 23.79 -5.36 -5.30
N LEU A 539 24.55 -4.26 -5.23
CA LEU A 539 25.93 -4.29 -4.73
C LEU A 539 26.00 -4.82 -3.29
N LYS A 540 25.01 -4.50 -2.44
CA LYS A 540 24.88 -5.00 -1.06
C LYS A 540 24.88 -6.53 -0.93
N ASP A 541 24.49 -7.23 -2.00
CA ASP A 541 24.44 -8.69 -2.11
C ASP A 541 25.58 -9.25 -2.97
N THR A 542 26.59 -8.43 -3.26
CA THR A 542 27.73 -8.75 -4.14
C THR A 542 29.04 -8.94 -3.38
N ILE A 543 29.73 -10.04 -3.70
CA ILE A 543 31.10 -10.33 -3.29
C ILE A 543 32.04 -9.80 -4.38
N ILE A 544 33.00 -8.97 -4.00
CA ILE A 544 34.00 -8.37 -4.89
C ILE A 544 35.38 -8.94 -4.59
N PHE A 545 36.10 -9.35 -5.63
CA PHE A 545 37.48 -9.83 -5.53
C PHE A 545 38.39 -9.05 -6.47
N PHE A 546 39.41 -8.38 -5.92
CA PHE A 546 40.52 -7.80 -6.68
C PHE A 546 41.75 -8.70 -6.59
N ASP A 547 42.20 -9.20 -7.73
CA ASP A 547 43.46 -9.94 -7.89
C ASP A 547 44.50 -9.02 -8.50
N ASP A 548 45.37 -8.51 -7.63
CA ASP A 548 46.50 -7.68 -7.96
C ASP A 548 46.16 -6.49 -8.89
N PRO A 549 45.35 -5.52 -8.40
CA PRO A 549 44.80 -4.44 -9.23
C PRO A 549 45.86 -3.46 -9.76
N ILE A 550 47.13 -3.67 -9.41
CA ILE A 550 48.27 -2.87 -9.84
C ILE A 550 49.25 -3.62 -10.76
N SER A 551 48.90 -4.83 -11.21
CA SER A 551 49.76 -5.58 -12.13
C SER A 551 50.07 -4.75 -13.38
N SER A 552 51.32 -4.76 -13.81
CA SER A 552 51.79 -4.03 -15.01
C SER A 552 51.69 -2.49 -14.92
N LEU A 553 51.57 -1.93 -13.71
CA LEU A 553 51.63 -0.49 -13.44
C LEU A 553 53.01 -0.06 -12.92
N ASP A 554 53.36 1.20 -13.15
CA ASP A 554 54.50 1.83 -12.49
C ASP A 554 54.24 2.04 -10.98
N SER A 555 55.29 2.34 -10.21
CA SER A 555 55.16 2.64 -8.78
C SER A 555 54.32 3.88 -8.50
N ASN A 556 54.13 4.77 -9.47
CA ASN A 556 53.38 6.01 -9.29
C ASN A 556 51.88 5.75 -9.15
N HIS A 557 51.33 4.70 -9.76
CA HIS A 557 49.88 4.39 -9.76
C HIS A 557 49.37 3.72 -8.48
N ILE A 558 50.26 3.26 -7.58
CA ILE A 558 49.92 2.56 -6.33
C ILE A 558 48.94 3.41 -5.47
N PHE A 559 49.20 4.70 -5.38
CA PHE A 559 48.41 5.62 -4.55
C PHE A 559 47.03 5.91 -5.14
N GLN A 560 46.91 6.03 -6.47
CA GLN A 560 45.64 6.28 -7.17
C GLN A 560 44.73 5.07 -7.05
N VAL A 561 45.26 3.86 -7.26
CA VAL A 561 44.50 2.60 -7.10
C VAL A 561 44.00 2.46 -5.68
N ARG A 562 44.88 2.67 -4.69
CA ARG A 562 44.49 2.65 -3.27
C ARG A 562 43.42 3.70 -2.97
N SER A 563 43.56 4.93 -3.48
CA SER A 563 42.60 6.01 -3.29
C SER A 563 41.22 5.66 -3.86
N LEU A 564 41.18 5.13 -5.09
CA LEU A 564 39.96 4.71 -5.76
C LEU A 564 39.23 3.60 -5.00
N ILE A 565 39.96 2.55 -4.59
CA ILE A 565 39.39 1.46 -3.78
C ILE A 565 38.86 2.00 -2.45
N GLN A 566 39.66 2.80 -1.73
CA GLN A 566 39.25 3.35 -0.44
C GLN A 566 38.00 4.23 -0.57
N HIS A 567 37.93 5.10 -1.59
CA HIS A 567 36.80 5.98 -1.80
C HIS A 567 35.54 5.20 -2.18
N PHE A 568 35.65 4.23 -3.08
CA PHE A 568 34.52 3.43 -3.53
C PHE A 568 33.92 2.57 -2.42
N PHE A 569 34.76 1.94 -1.59
CA PHE A 569 34.35 0.98 -0.56
C PHE A 569 34.31 1.60 0.86
N ASN A 570 34.21 2.93 0.96
CA ASN A 570 34.23 3.65 2.24
C ASN A 570 33.08 3.23 3.17
N ASN A 571 31.85 3.16 2.64
CA ASN A 571 30.68 2.71 3.39
C ASN A 571 30.56 1.18 3.34
N LYS A 572 30.45 0.55 4.51
CA LYS A 572 30.33 -0.91 4.67
C LYS A 572 28.96 -1.45 4.25
N GLU A 573 27.92 -0.63 4.24
CA GLU A 573 26.56 -1.10 3.91
C GLU A 573 26.35 -1.30 2.40
N ASP A 574 27.27 -0.79 1.59
CA ASP A 574 27.12 -0.78 0.13
C ASP A 574 27.44 -2.13 -0.53
N TYR A 575 28.14 -3.05 0.14
CA TYR A 575 28.60 -4.32 -0.43
C TYR A 575 28.64 -5.47 0.58
N LEU A 576 28.49 -6.70 0.08
CA LEU A 576 28.45 -7.89 0.93
C LEU A 576 29.83 -8.27 1.46
N GLN A 577 30.84 -8.31 0.59
CA GLN A 577 32.18 -8.79 0.94
C GLN A 577 33.23 -8.31 -0.06
N LEU A 578 34.43 -7.96 0.41
CA LEU A 578 35.55 -7.48 -0.38
C LEU A 578 36.80 -8.32 -0.08
N PHE A 579 37.43 -8.81 -1.14
CA PHE A 579 38.73 -9.45 -1.13
C PHE A 579 39.69 -8.62 -1.99
N ILE A 580 40.88 -8.33 -1.46
CA ILE A 580 41.97 -7.74 -2.22
C ILE A 580 43.18 -8.64 -2.03
N SER A 581 43.78 -9.07 -3.13
CA SER A 581 45.04 -9.80 -3.10
C SER A 581 46.11 -9.07 -3.90
N THR A 582 47.35 -9.14 -3.46
CA THR A 582 48.48 -8.53 -4.17
C THR A 582 49.80 -9.25 -3.88
N HIS A 583 50.75 -9.14 -4.81
CA HIS A 583 52.12 -9.58 -4.60
C HIS A 583 53.07 -8.43 -4.25
N ASN A 584 52.65 -7.19 -4.48
CA ASN A 584 53.45 -6.01 -4.23
C ASN A 584 53.31 -5.60 -2.75
N PHE A 585 54.44 -5.64 -2.03
CA PHE A 585 54.46 -5.34 -0.61
C PHE A 585 54.21 -3.86 -0.29
N GLU A 586 54.63 -2.94 -1.17
CA GLU A 586 54.39 -1.51 -1.01
C GLU A 586 52.89 -1.21 -1.09
N PHE A 587 52.19 -1.74 -2.09
CA PHE A 587 50.73 -1.59 -2.21
C PHE A 587 50.00 -2.26 -1.04
N PHE A 588 50.44 -3.45 -0.63
CA PHE A 588 49.91 -4.11 0.57
C PHE A 588 50.06 -3.23 1.81
N SER A 589 51.24 -2.62 2.02
CA SER A 589 51.53 -1.72 3.15
C SER A 589 50.66 -0.45 3.10
N VAL A 590 50.52 0.16 1.91
CA VAL A 590 49.70 1.35 1.70
C VAL A 590 48.19 1.06 1.91
N LEU A 591 47.74 -0.17 1.63
CA LEU A 591 46.39 -0.65 1.95
C LEU A 591 46.20 -0.93 3.44
N LEU A 592 47.17 -1.56 4.11
CA LEU A 592 47.17 -1.70 5.58
C LEU A 592 47.02 -0.33 6.26
N ASP A 593 47.67 0.68 5.70
CA ASP A 593 47.62 2.05 6.20
C ASP A 593 46.37 2.85 5.82
N SER A 594 45.43 2.26 5.08
CA SER A 594 44.18 2.92 4.65
C SER A 594 43.09 2.86 5.73
N LYS A 595 42.15 3.82 5.73
CA LYS A 595 40.93 3.75 6.56
C LYS A 595 40.05 2.53 6.24
N LEU A 596 40.27 1.89 5.09
CA LEU A 596 39.54 0.69 4.69
C LEU A 596 39.89 -0.50 5.57
N PHE A 597 41.16 -0.61 5.98
CA PHE A 597 41.68 -1.72 6.78
C PHE A 597 42.23 -1.32 8.16
N LYS A 598 42.32 -0.01 8.48
CA LYS A 598 42.66 0.50 9.83
C LYS A 598 41.48 0.42 10.81
N ASN A 599 41.79 0.12 12.07
CA ASN A 599 40.86 0.28 13.21
C ASN A 599 41.01 1.67 13.82
N GLU A 600 39.92 2.26 14.31
CA GLU A 600 39.90 3.60 14.94
C GLU A 600 40.59 3.65 16.31
N ASN A 601 40.80 2.50 16.97
CA ASN A 601 41.54 2.42 18.23
C ASN A 601 43.02 2.12 17.94
N LYS A 602 43.86 3.12 18.20
CA LYS A 602 45.33 3.05 18.13
C LYS A 602 45.87 1.96 19.06
N ALA A 603 46.97 1.33 18.63
CA ALA A 603 47.82 0.35 19.32
C ALA A 603 47.56 -1.15 19.08
N ASN A 604 46.35 -1.63 18.73
CA ASN A 604 46.18 -3.06 18.45
C ASN A 604 45.26 -3.33 17.25
N ILE A 605 45.82 -3.89 16.19
CA ILE A 605 45.04 -4.35 15.04
C ILE A 605 44.26 -5.58 15.52
N ASN A 606 43.01 -5.43 15.95
CA ASN A 606 42.17 -6.58 16.32
C ASN A 606 41.89 -7.44 15.06
N PRO A 607 42.38 -8.71 14.99
CA PRO A 607 42.12 -9.63 13.87
C PRO A 607 40.63 -9.91 13.63
N GLU A 608 39.77 -9.63 14.60
CA GLU A 608 38.34 -9.96 14.54
C GLU A 608 37.52 -9.12 13.55
N LYS A 609 37.99 -7.92 13.16
CA LYS A 609 37.26 -6.99 12.27
C LYS A 609 37.70 -7.06 10.80
N CYS A 610 38.99 -7.29 10.53
CA CYS A 610 39.58 -7.40 9.18
C CYS A 610 40.74 -8.41 9.21
N PRO A 611 40.55 -9.67 8.77
CA PRO A 611 41.60 -10.67 8.76
C PRO A 611 42.55 -10.47 7.57
N TYR A 612 43.84 -10.75 7.81
CA TYR A 612 44.91 -10.72 6.81
C TYR A 612 45.44 -12.12 6.58
N TYR A 613 45.66 -12.46 5.32
CA TYR A 613 46.08 -13.80 4.92
C TYR A 613 47.40 -13.76 4.15
N LEU A 614 48.18 -14.83 4.31
CA LEU A 614 49.33 -15.15 3.48
C LEU A 614 49.00 -16.39 2.66
N ILE A 615 49.06 -16.29 1.34
CA ILE A 615 49.04 -17.45 0.45
C ILE A 615 50.48 -17.80 0.11
N ASN A 616 50.89 -19.01 0.50
CA ASN A 616 52.24 -19.52 0.25
C ASN A 616 52.19 -20.85 -0.49
N ARG A 617 53.15 -21.05 -1.39
CA ARG A 617 53.39 -22.32 -2.07
C ARG A 617 54.36 -23.14 -1.22
N THR A 618 53.93 -24.30 -0.75
CA THR A 618 54.69 -25.19 0.14
C THR A 618 55.51 -26.22 -0.61
N THR A 619 54.99 -26.74 -1.72
CA THR A 619 55.70 -27.66 -2.62
C THR A 619 55.46 -27.25 -4.07
N GLU A 620 56.09 -27.95 -5.01
CA GLU A 620 55.88 -27.70 -6.44
C GLU A 620 54.39 -27.64 -6.80
N ASP A 621 53.53 -28.51 -6.28
CA ASP A 621 52.12 -28.50 -6.67
C ASP A 621 51.15 -28.11 -5.54
N THR A 622 51.62 -27.60 -4.41
CA THR A 622 50.73 -27.30 -3.27
C THR A 622 50.88 -25.87 -2.77
N SER A 623 49.75 -25.18 -2.69
CA SER A 623 49.59 -23.89 -2.02
C SER A 623 48.64 -24.00 -0.84
N ILE A 624 48.91 -23.19 0.18
CA ILE A 624 48.11 -23.09 1.39
C ILE A 624 47.78 -21.63 1.70
N ILE A 625 46.65 -21.43 2.37
CA ILE A 625 46.25 -20.15 2.95
C ILE A 625 46.58 -20.21 4.45
N LYS A 626 47.26 -19.21 4.97
CA LYS A 626 47.58 -19.05 6.39
C LYS A 626 47.20 -17.65 6.85
N ASN A 627 47.06 -17.43 8.16
CA ASN A 627 47.02 -16.07 8.70
C ASN A 627 48.34 -15.35 8.38
N LEU A 628 48.27 -14.05 8.12
CA LEU A 628 49.49 -13.24 7.94
C LEU A 628 50.32 -13.30 9.23
N PRO A 629 51.63 -13.64 9.16
CA PRO A 629 52.52 -13.63 10.32
C PRO A 629 52.50 -12.29 11.05
N LYS A 630 52.54 -12.32 12.39
CA LYS A 630 52.57 -11.09 13.23
C LYS A 630 53.70 -10.15 12.82
N ALA A 631 54.88 -10.68 12.48
CA ALA A 631 56.03 -9.88 12.04
C ALA A 631 55.72 -8.97 10.83
N LEU A 632 54.91 -9.44 9.87
CA LEU A 632 54.51 -8.67 8.68
C LEU A 632 53.34 -7.70 8.95
N ARG A 633 52.73 -7.78 10.15
CA ARG A 633 51.56 -7.00 10.55
C ARG A 633 51.91 -5.93 11.59
N SER A 634 52.76 -6.28 12.54
CA SER A 634 53.01 -5.51 13.76
C SER A 634 54.08 -4.43 13.58
N HIS A 635 55.03 -4.63 12.66
CA HIS A 635 56.13 -3.67 12.49
C HIS A 635 55.95 -2.87 11.20
N LYS A 636 55.91 -1.54 11.34
CA LYS A 636 55.76 -0.59 10.23
C LYS A 636 57.03 -0.41 9.39
N SER A 637 58.17 -0.90 9.88
CA SER A 637 59.46 -0.82 9.21
C SER A 637 60.36 -1.98 9.63
N GLU A 638 61.33 -2.30 8.78
CA GLU A 638 62.44 -3.21 9.08
C GLU A 638 63.11 -2.82 10.41
N TYR A 639 63.34 -1.52 10.60
CA TYR A 639 63.93 -0.96 11.81
C TYR A 639 63.20 -1.34 13.11
N ALA A 640 61.88 -1.18 13.13
CA ALA A 640 61.06 -1.52 14.30
C ALA A 640 61.03 -3.04 14.57
N HIS A 641 61.07 -3.86 13.52
CA HIS A 641 61.13 -5.31 13.69
C HIS A 641 62.47 -5.77 14.26
N ILE A 642 63.58 -5.25 13.73
CA ILE A 642 64.92 -5.56 14.23
C ILE A 642 65.03 -5.15 15.71
N PHE A 643 64.53 -3.97 16.07
CA PHE A 643 64.46 -3.55 17.46
C PHE A 643 63.68 -4.55 18.34
N SER A 644 62.52 -5.05 17.87
CA SER A 644 61.74 -6.04 18.63
C SER A 644 62.50 -7.34 18.88
N ILE A 645 63.23 -7.85 17.89
CA ILE A 645 64.04 -9.07 18.05
C ILE A 645 65.14 -8.85 19.11
N LEU A 646 65.83 -7.72 19.04
CA LEU A 646 66.89 -7.38 19.98
C LEU A 646 66.34 -7.17 21.40
N LYS A 647 65.18 -6.51 21.53
CA LYS A 647 64.51 -6.27 22.81
C LYS A 647 63.99 -7.57 23.43
N ASP A 648 63.31 -8.39 22.64
CA ASP A 648 62.79 -9.70 23.06
C ASP A 648 63.93 -10.61 23.54
N TYR A 649 65.07 -10.59 22.84
CA TYR A 649 66.27 -11.31 23.30
C TYR A 649 66.82 -10.75 24.61
N ASN A 650 66.95 -9.42 24.72
CA ASN A 650 67.46 -8.75 25.92
C ASN A 650 66.61 -9.04 27.17
N GLU A 651 65.29 -9.14 26.99
CA GLU A 651 64.32 -9.42 28.05
C GLU A 651 64.09 -10.93 28.28
N SER A 652 64.57 -11.80 27.38
CA SER A 652 64.34 -13.24 27.46
C SER A 652 65.19 -13.91 28.55
N PRO A 653 64.59 -14.70 29.45
CA PRO A 653 65.33 -15.53 30.39
C PRO A 653 65.99 -16.75 29.73
N ALA A 654 65.56 -17.12 28.51
CA ALA A 654 66.01 -18.31 27.79
C ALA A 654 66.88 -17.95 26.58
N LYS A 655 67.98 -17.22 26.83
CA LYS A 655 68.89 -16.72 25.79
C LYS A 655 69.55 -17.83 24.95
N GLU A 656 69.83 -18.97 25.57
CA GLU A 656 70.49 -20.11 24.93
C GLU A 656 69.65 -20.76 23.82
N THR A 657 68.33 -20.78 23.99
CA THR A 657 67.37 -21.39 23.04
C THR A 657 66.63 -20.34 22.22
N PHE A 658 67.09 -19.10 22.20
CA PHE A 658 66.43 -18.03 21.45
C PHE A 658 66.50 -18.30 19.94
N GLU A 659 65.34 -18.25 19.28
CA GLU A 659 65.16 -18.66 17.88
C GLU A 659 66.14 -17.97 16.92
N PHE A 660 66.45 -16.69 17.18
CA PHE A 660 67.32 -15.89 16.32
C PHE A 660 68.74 -15.70 16.86
N LYS A 661 69.20 -16.49 17.85
CA LYS A 661 70.49 -16.29 18.55
C LYS A 661 71.68 -16.07 17.60
N ILE A 662 71.76 -16.87 16.54
CA ILE A 662 72.85 -16.81 15.54
C ILE A 662 72.77 -15.54 14.67
N LEU A 663 71.58 -14.96 14.49
CA LEU A 663 71.33 -13.78 13.66
C LEU A 663 71.44 -12.46 14.44
N LEU A 664 71.52 -12.51 15.78
CA LEU A 664 71.59 -11.33 16.65
C LEU A 664 72.72 -10.35 16.28
N PRO A 665 73.94 -10.78 15.92
CA PRO A 665 74.99 -9.83 15.57
C PRO A 665 74.65 -9.00 14.32
N ASN A 666 74.01 -9.63 13.32
CA ASN A 666 73.56 -8.95 12.11
C ASN A 666 72.40 -8.00 12.39
N ALA A 667 71.45 -8.43 13.23
CA ALA A 667 70.35 -7.61 13.69
C ALA A 667 70.88 -6.36 14.43
N LEU A 668 71.83 -6.53 15.34
CA LEU A 668 72.43 -5.44 16.13
C LEU A 668 73.15 -4.43 15.22
N ARG A 669 73.99 -4.91 14.29
CA ARG A 669 74.67 -4.02 13.33
C ARG A 669 73.66 -3.25 12.50
N ARG A 670 72.68 -3.94 11.90
CA ARG A 670 71.67 -3.31 11.05
C ARG A 670 70.84 -2.28 11.80
N PHE A 671 70.53 -2.55 13.08
CA PHE A 671 69.88 -1.59 13.96
C PHE A 671 70.73 -0.34 14.18
N LEU A 672 72.02 -0.49 14.51
CA LEU A 672 72.94 0.63 14.71
C LEU A 672 73.17 1.43 13.42
N GLU A 673 73.27 0.76 12.27
CA GLU A 673 73.36 1.41 10.95
C GLU A 673 72.20 2.36 10.71
N LEU A 674 70.97 1.90 10.98
CA LEU A 674 69.75 2.67 10.79
C LEU A 674 69.60 3.76 11.88
N TYR A 675 69.86 3.42 13.14
CA TYR A 675 69.80 4.37 14.26
C TYR A 675 70.75 5.55 14.06
N THR A 676 72.03 5.28 13.76
CA THR A 676 73.02 6.32 13.51
C THR A 676 72.72 7.12 12.24
N LEU A 677 72.14 6.49 11.21
CA LEU A 677 71.69 7.20 10.01
C LEU A 677 70.55 8.18 10.33
N PHE A 678 69.60 7.81 11.19
CA PHE A 678 68.55 8.73 11.65
C PHE A 678 69.08 9.88 12.49
N LYS A 679 70.11 9.62 13.31
CA LYS A 679 70.76 10.66 14.14
C LYS A 679 71.68 11.59 13.34
N TYR A 680 72.35 11.06 12.32
CA TYR A 680 73.32 11.79 11.51
C TYR A 680 73.20 11.40 10.02
N PRO A 681 72.24 11.99 9.28
CA PRO A 681 71.93 11.64 7.88
C PRO A 681 72.91 12.27 6.88
N LYS A 682 74.22 12.17 7.13
CA LYS A 682 75.25 12.69 6.23
C LYS A 682 75.54 11.67 5.12
N GLY A 683 75.26 12.06 3.86
CA GLY A 683 75.49 11.21 2.68
C GLY A 683 76.96 10.90 2.46
N PHE A 684 77.24 9.65 2.04
CA PHE A 684 78.55 9.02 1.82
C PHE A 684 79.39 8.63 3.05
N CYS A 685 78.92 8.86 4.28
CA CYS A 685 79.59 8.34 5.48
C CYS A 685 79.28 6.86 5.71
N GLU A 686 80.29 6.06 6.07
CA GLU A 686 80.09 4.66 6.48
C GLU A 686 79.46 4.59 7.88
N VAL A 687 79.05 3.38 8.31
CA VAL A 687 78.49 3.22 9.67
C VAL A 687 79.48 3.66 10.73
N ASP A 688 80.77 3.38 10.56
CA ASP A 688 81.83 3.71 11.52
C ASP A 688 81.99 5.22 11.71
N ASP A 689 81.95 5.97 10.62
CA ASP A 689 81.98 7.43 10.66
C ASP A 689 80.80 7.99 11.47
N ARG A 690 79.60 7.39 11.31
CA ARG A 690 78.43 7.82 12.08
C ARG A 690 78.51 7.36 13.53
N MET A 691 79.03 6.17 13.81
CA MET A 691 79.24 5.69 15.18
C MET A 691 80.17 6.64 15.95
N ASN A 692 81.24 7.13 15.30
CA ASN A 692 82.20 8.08 15.90
C ASN A 692 81.60 9.44 16.25
N VAL A 693 80.51 9.83 15.57
CA VAL A 693 79.84 11.12 15.76
C VAL A 693 78.68 10.99 16.75
N VAL A 694 77.97 9.86 16.72
CA VAL A 694 76.75 9.63 17.51
C VAL A 694 77.05 9.13 18.92
N PHE A 695 78.15 8.38 19.11
CA PHE A 695 78.55 7.82 20.39
C PHE A 695 79.87 8.43 20.86
N SER A 696 80.00 8.65 22.16
CA SER A 696 81.20 9.19 22.77
C SER A 696 82.28 8.11 22.93
N PRO A 697 83.58 8.43 22.82
CA PRO A 697 84.65 7.45 23.02
C PRO A 697 84.73 6.82 24.42
N GLU A 698 83.96 7.30 25.39
CA GLU A 698 83.85 6.73 26.74
C GLU A 698 82.72 5.68 26.85
N GLU A 699 81.94 5.49 25.80
CA GLU A 699 80.78 4.58 25.77
C GLU A 699 81.18 3.20 25.22
N GLY A 700 80.74 2.12 25.87
CA GLY A 700 81.03 0.73 25.44
C GLY A 700 80.58 0.43 24.00
N ILE A 701 79.49 1.06 23.55
CA ILE A 701 78.95 0.94 22.20
C ILE A 701 79.96 1.40 21.13
N PHE A 702 80.73 2.45 21.41
CA PHE A 702 81.78 2.95 20.51
C PHE A 702 82.91 1.92 20.36
N HIS A 703 83.34 1.31 21.48
CA HIS A 703 84.42 0.31 21.48
C HIS A 703 84.02 -1.03 20.87
N ASN A 704 82.73 -1.37 20.90
CA ASN A 704 82.18 -2.60 20.32
C ASN A 704 82.00 -2.54 18.79
N THR A 705 82.34 -1.42 18.13
CA THR A 705 82.23 -1.28 16.65
C THR A 705 82.94 -2.39 15.86
N LYS A 706 84.14 -2.80 16.29
CA LYS A 706 84.86 -3.94 15.66
C LYS A 706 84.19 -5.29 15.89
N LEU A 707 83.49 -5.47 17.01
CA LEU A 707 82.70 -6.67 17.31
C LEU A 707 81.51 -6.77 16.36
N TYR A 708 80.83 -5.64 16.09
CA TYR A 708 79.71 -5.59 15.15
C TYR A 708 80.14 -5.96 13.73
N HIS A 709 81.32 -5.52 13.28
CA HIS A 709 81.91 -5.91 11.99
C HIS A 709 82.33 -7.37 11.92
N TRP A 710 82.87 -7.91 13.00
CA TRP A 710 83.41 -9.27 13.04
C TRP A 710 82.37 -10.32 12.64
N PHE A 711 81.13 -10.18 13.12
CA PHE A 711 80.07 -11.15 12.87
C PHE A 711 79.26 -10.89 11.59
N SER A 712 79.32 -9.69 11.03
CA SER A 712 78.47 -9.28 9.91
C SER A 712 79.08 -9.47 8.53
N HIS A 713 80.38 -9.80 8.46
CA HIS A 713 81.09 -10.08 7.21
C HIS A 713 81.44 -11.58 7.01
N GLN A 714 80.94 -12.52 7.81
CA GLN A 714 81.36 -13.93 7.73
C GLN A 714 80.24 -14.91 7.35
N ASN A 715 80.43 -15.62 6.23
CA ASN A 715 79.50 -16.61 5.65
C ASN A 715 79.82 -18.08 6.04
N GLN A 716 80.55 -18.35 7.13
CA GLN A 716 81.02 -19.72 7.48
C GLN A 716 80.51 -20.19 8.85
N LEU A 717 79.76 -21.30 8.87
CA LEU A 717 79.19 -21.96 10.06
C LEU A 717 80.25 -22.52 11.02
N GLU A 718 81.41 -22.92 10.52
CA GLU A 718 82.48 -23.60 11.28
C GLU A 718 83.06 -22.72 12.41
N LYS A 719 82.94 -21.39 12.31
CA LYS A 719 83.38 -20.46 13.36
C LYS A 719 82.32 -20.15 14.41
N VAL A 720 81.04 -20.39 14.13
CA VAL A 720 79.96 -20.33 15.15
C VAL A 720 80.14 -21.48 16.16
N ALA A 721 80.60 -22.65 15.70
CA ALA A 721 80.92 -23.80 16.55
C ALA A 721 82.26 -23.67 17.32
N GLN A 722 83.12 -22.70 16.97
CA GLN A 722 84.46 -22.50 17.59
C GLN A 722 84.57 -21.22 18.45
N HIS A 723 83.44 -20.57 18.82
CA HIS A 723 83.45 -19.30 19.56
C HIS A 723 82.45 -19.25 20.73
N ASP A 724 82.79 -19.89 21.85
CA ASP A 724 82.00 -19.77 23.10
C ASP A 724 82.18 -18.40 23.82
N GLY A 725 83.30 -17.69 23.62
CA GLY A 725 83.58 -16.45 24.38
C GLY A 725 83.05 -15.15 23.76
N LYS A 726 82.95 -15.05 22.43
CA LYS A 726 82.60 -13.79 21.74
C LYS A 726 81.10 -13.59 21.54
N LEU A 727 80.30 -14.66 21.58
CA LEU A 727 78.84 -14.56 21.59
C LEU A 727 78.33 -13.99 22.92
N ILE A 728 79.04 -14.25 24.03
CA ILE A 728 78.78 -13.61 25.33
C ILE A 728 78.92 -12.08 25.20
N LEU A 729 79.95 -11.61 24.48
CA LEU A 729 80.15 -10.17 24.26
C LEU A 729 79.03 -9.52 23.41
N ILE A 730 78.33 -10.30 22.58
CA ILE A 730 77.15 -9.80 21.84
C ILE A 730 75.96 -9.62 22.80
N ASP A 731 75.82 -10.47 23.81
CA ASP A 731 74.79 -10.31 24.84
C ASP A 731 74.97 -9.00 25.62
N ASP A 732 76.22 -8.73 26.03
CA ASP A 732 76.59 -7.48 26.70
C ASP A 732 76.36 -6.28 25.78
N ALA A 733 76.77 -6.38 24.51
CA ALA A 733 76.62 -5.28 23.56
C ALA A 733 75.15 -4.95 23.22
N ILE A 734 74.27 -5.95 23.14
CA ILE A 734 72.82 -5.71 22.99
C ILE A 734 72.30 -4.97 24.24
N SER A 735 72.67 -5.44 25.43
CA SER A 735 72.26 -4.84 26.70
C SER A 735 72.71 -3.38 26.81
N GLU A 736 73.96 -3.09 26.41
CA GLU A 736 74.52 -1.73 26.36
C GLU A 736 73.76 -0.82 25.39
N VAL A 737 73.47 -1.29 24.17
CA VAL A 737 72.72 -0.50 23.18
C VAL A 737 71.29 -0.22 23.66
N MET A 738 70.62 -1.20 24.26
CA MET A 738 69.27 -1.01 24.82
C MET A 738 69.27 0.03 25.93
N LYS A 739 70.18 -0.13 26.90
CA LYS A 739 70.33 0.80 28.02
C LYS A 739 70.68 2.21 27.57
N TYR A 740 71.60 2.34 26.61
CA TYR A 740 71.98 3.65 26.08
C TYR A 740 70.80 4.38 25.45
N ILE A 741 70.01 3.70 24.60
CA ILE A 741 68.86 4.34 23.95
C ILE A 741 67.79 4.69 25.00
N GLU A 742 67.57 3.82 25.98
CA GLU A 742 66.64 4.08 27.08
C GLU A 742 67.04 5.31 27.93
N GLU A 743 68.33 5.45 28.26
CA GLU A 743 68.82 6.49 29.15
C GLU A 743 69.10 7.82 28.42
N ASN A 744 69.74 7.75 27.26
CA ASN A 744 70.28 8.91 26.53
C ASN A 744 69.39 9.36 25.36
N ASP A 745 68.47 8.51 24.89
CA ASP A 745 67.56 8.83 23.78
C ASP A 745 66.09 8.47 24.08
N LYS A 746 65.61 8.98 25.22
CA LYS A 746 64.27 8.69 25.79
C LYS A 746 63.11 8.87 24.81
N LEU A 747 63.18 9.86 23.91
CA LEU A 747 62.12 10.10 22.92
C LEU A 747 62.07 8.97 21.88
N HIS A 748 63.23 8.54 21.40
CA HIS A 748 63.34 7.45 20.44
C HIS A 748 63.02 6.11 21.08
N TRP A 749 63.46 5.88 22.32
CA TRP A 749 63.07 4.70 23.13
C TRP A 749 61.55 4.60 23.29
N LYS A 750 60.90 5.71 23.68
CA LYS A 750 59.43 5.76 23.78
C LYS A 750 58.76 5.44 22.44
N GLY A 751 59.23 6.03 21.34
CA GLY A 751 58.69 5.74 20.01
C GLY A 751 58.86 4.29 19.59
N LEU A 752 60.02 3.69 19.87
CA LEU A 752 60.33 2.30 19.57
C LEU A 752 59.49 1.31 20.40
N THR A 753 59.27 1.59 21.67
CA THR A 753 58.49 0.76 22.59
C THR A 753 56.97 0.90 22.40
N GLU A 754 56.46 2.03 21.92
CA GLU A 754 55.03 2.21 21.59
C GLU A 754 54.62 1.54 20.26
N ILE A 755 55.58 1.20 19.38
CA ILE A 755 55.31 0.61 18.06
C ILE A 755 55.29 -0.94 18.11
N ILE A 756 55.89 -1.55 19.13
CA ILE A 756 55.87 -2.99 19.40
C ILE A 756 54.70 -3.28 20.34
#